data_AF-A0A9P3HIC5-F1
#
_entry.id   AF-A0A9P3HIC5-F1
#
_cell.length_a   1.000
_cell.length_b   1.000
_cell.length_c   1.000
_cell.angle_alpha   90.00
_cell.angle_beta   90.00
_cell.angle_gamma   90.00
#
_symmetry.space_group_name_H-M   'P 1'
#
loop_
_entity.id
_entity.type
_entity.pdbx_description
1 polymer ?
#
loop_
_entity_poly.entity_id
_entity_poly.type
_entity_poly.pdbx_seq_one_letter_code
_entity_poly.pdbx_strand_id
1 'polypeptide(L)'
;MVIFLLPYVILKACFHVQVSAGAWQTSVTYGMLMAVDFMAVVSFSALNRRRVNTRVKRRDPHWVGLSTGILAVGYREDPVLLEGCLKSLHAMRYQRNQRILLVVDGNEAQDEYMAQIFKKVFGSQGAVVFRPDFLCMDRTAQDKAREELVREIAYHPGPVCVMQPHRGKRAAMYTGFAAFLQQGIESVVVTDSDTYLDPHVCKELAFALSESPVVGAATGDVRIYNTGTWVSFLSSLRYWFAFNLERGAQSYHSVVNCVSGPLGIYRMSIVAEVMDNWAKQSFLGVLCTYGDDRHLTNLVLREGYKVKFTHYAICYTDTPIRFIAWVTQQTRWSKSFFREIPIQLGCMHLHSPWMTYALLYQLIYPMMMIYNLVNCIYFGTGSQMSWWLVSIAFVGLLKTAYAVRVTGDKKFFFTTIYGLLYMLGYVPAKIFAALTLYDNSWGTSARLIRNFTQLQNYIAPVTWGSILFFGFFHNPSRYSQEIPLREGQSPPMFSEVFVMRSLILFAVAYLGAFLWFFVRTGVLVSDYKRDFSYEELYESTDSYIHVEGGKRKVARFEPTMAALNGANNVPLPSTPDLERQPLLNGHGRNASSGNGAYNTNGIGNGVGGGVGGEAQARSHIPTALGRRPSSFEQQQRQESVQRCWRFGLFTILLALLAFLLLALFDMVRGHSGGAPFRHLKGSCDHVQPIGLAEFEERQTNLSRLLVDLKATAYIAEPGTNMKYFANINWSQSERPFLLVVQAKRDKTNQVLTKATLVAPAFEASRARQGLMPGASISIKTWEEGGSAYKVVQEVLDSPWAGPDEDSTEEDLGGHGKKPKDIDHVYIDPDMRQFVSHGLSTALESSTRKVMIANRAIALLRMQKTAHEVEILRCVSQTSVKVIRAVKNEIRDGILESEVQTLMTRAYKEAGLDYEDGGSLVLFGKDAALPHGSGNDTKLETGMMVLIDTGARLHGYLSDITRTFWVSKGPSKELNEELDKVWRIVKQAQNASLNAIHPGAACSSIDKAARSLISHEGYGAKFTHRLGHGLGMDGHEEPYLNIGNTDTELKPGMVFTNEPGIYVEGEYGIRLEDVVLVTEHGYEILSGELAESSSAP
;
A
#
# COMPACT_ATOMS: atom_id res chain seq x y z
N MET A 1 1.53 -4.27 -17.12
CA MET A 1 2.44 -3.26 -16.56
C MET A 1 2.31 -1.87 -17.22
N VAL A 2 2.15 -1.74 -18.54
CA VAL A 2 2.00 -0.43 -19.24
C VAL A 2 0.83 0.44 -18.74
N ILE A 3 -0.30 -0.17 -18.35
CA ILE A 3 -1.45 0.56 -17.75
C ILE A 3 -1.25 0.86 -16.25
N PHE A 4 -0.42 0.07 -15.56
CA PHE A 4 -0.15 0.19 -14.12
C PHE A 4 0.89 1.27 -13.81
N LEU A 5 1.79 1.51 -14.75
CA LEU A 5 2.67 2.66 -14.72
C LEU A 5 1.99 3.90 -15.30
N LEU A 6 0.82 3.82 -15.96
CA LEU A 6 0.26 4.98 -16.65
C LEU A 6 -0.11 6.13 -15.70
N PRO A 7 -0.74 5.93 -14.52
CA PRO A 7 -0.94 7.01 -13.55
C PRO A 7 0.39 7.51 -12.95
N TYR A 8 1.33 6.62 -12.66
CA TYR A 8 2.67 6.95 -12.14
C TYR A 8 3.51 7.74 -13.17
N VAL A 9 3.44 7.35 -14.45
CA VAL A 9 4.10 7.97 -15.60
C VAL A 9 3.41 9.26 -16.00
N ILE A 10 2.07 9.35 -15.95
CA ILE A 10 1.32 10.61 -16.15
C ILE A 10 1.62 11.60 -15.02
N LEU A 11 1.69 11.16 -13.75
CA LEU A 11 2.09 12.02 -12.63
C LEU A 11 3.56 12.48 -12.75
N LYS A 12 4.46 11.58 -13.17
CA LYS A 12 5.88 11.89 -13.41
C LYS A 12 6.10 12.79 -14.63
N ALA A 13 5.31 12.62 -15.71
CA ALA A 13 5.47 13.33 -16.98
C ALA A 13 4.69 14.65 -17.06
N CYS A 14 3.52 14.76 -16.41
CA CYS A 14 2.71 15.97 -16.46
C CYS A 14 3.00 16.96 -15.31
N PHE A 15 3.54 16.48 -14.18
CA PHE A 15 3.67 17.29 -12.96
C PHE A 15 5.06 17.27 -12.31
N HIS A 16 6.05 16.56 -12.88
CA HIS A 16 7.42 16.45 -12.35
C HIS A 16 7.51 16.05 -10.86
N VAL A 17 6.52 15.34 -10.32
CA VAL A 17 6.51 14.92 -8.92
C VAL A 17 7.41 13.69 -8.73
N GLN A 18 8.51 13.83 -8.00
CA GLN A 18 9.33 12.69 -7.53
C GLN A 18 8.66 12.02 -6.32
N VAL A 19 8.34 10.74 -6.44
CA VAL A 19 7.72 9.92 -5.38
C VAL A 19 8.75 8.85 -4.97
N SER A 20 9.58 9.16 -3.96
CA SER A 20 10.59 8.27 -3.35
C SER A 20 9.94 7.23 -2.43
N ALA A 21 9.65 6.03 -2.95
CA ALA A 21 8.72 5.05 -2.34
C ALA A 21 9.07 4.60 -0.90
N GLY A 22 8.79 5.45 0.09
CA GLY A 22 8.54 5.08 1.47
C GLY A 22 7.06 4.67 1.60
N ALA A 23 6.75 3.80 2.57
CA ALA A 23 5.39 3.32 2.80
C ALA A 23 4.37 4.44 3.17
N TRP A 24 4.80 5.69 3.39
CA TRP A 24 3.92 6.85 3.46
C TRP A 24 3.29 7.22 2.10
N GLN A 25 4.06 7.08 1.01
CA GLN A 25 3.61 7.46 -0.32
C GLN A 25 2.61 6.48 -0.90
N THR A 26 2.69 5.19 -0.55
CA THR A 26 1.73 4.18 -0.99
C THR A 26 0.33 4.43 -0.39
N SER A 27 0.26 4.81 0.89
CA SER A 27 -1.01 5.11 1.58
C SER A 27 -1.69 6.38 1.06
N VAL A 28 -0.91 7.43 0.81
CA VAL A 28 -1.45 8.69 0.24
C VAL A 28 -1.82 8.53 -1.23
N THR A 29 -1.00 7.82 -2.02
CA THR A 29 -1.31 7.51 -3.43
C THR A 29 -2.60 6.70 -3.53
N TYR A 30 -2.81 5.75 -2.62
CA TYR A 30 -4.07 5.00 -2.53
C TYR A 30 -5.28 5.93 -2.32
N GLY A 31 -5.21 6.83 -1.34
CA GLY A 31 -6.26 7.83 -1.08
C GLY A 31 -6.53 8.74 -2.29
N MET A 32 -5.47 9.19 -2.96
CA MET A 32 -5.59 10.02 -4.17
C MET A 32 -6.25 9.26 -5.33
N LEU A 33 -5.86 8.01 -5.59
CA LEU A 33 -6.49 7.17 -6.62
C LEU A 33 -7.99 7.00 -6.37
N MET A 34 -8.39 6.79 -5.12
CA MET A 34 -9.80 6.71 -4.73
C MET A 34 -10.55 8.02 -4.97
N ALA A 35 -9.94 9.15 -4.62
CA ALA A 35 -10.54 10.46 -4.83
C ALA A 35 -10.71 10.75 -6.33
N VAL A 36 -9.70 10.44 -7.15
CA VAL A 36 -9.74 10.61 -8.61
C VAL A 36 -10.82 9.73 -9.25
N ASP A 37 -10.89 8.44 -8.89
CA ASP A 37 -11.96 7.55 -9.35
C ASP A 37 -13.34 8.09 -8.97
N PHE A 38 -13.52 8.49 -7.72
CA PHE A 38 -14.80 9.03 -7.26
C PHE A 38 -15.21 10.28 -8.04
N MET A 39 -14.27 11.20 -8.29
CA MET A 39 -14.50 12.41 -9.09
C MET A 39 -14.85 12.07 -10.54
N ALA A 40 -14.18 11.10 -11.15
CA ALA A 40 -14.48 10.64 -12.50
C ALA A 40 -15.89 10.03 -12.59
N VAL A 41 -16.23 9.12 -11.67
CA VAL A 41 -17.55 8.46 -11.59
C VAL A 41 -18.67 9.50 -11.37
N VAL A 42 -18.47 10.45 -10.44
CA VAL A 42 -19.43 11.54 -10.19
C VAL A 42 -19.64 12.38 -11.45
N SER A 43 -18.56 12.75 -12.13
CA SER A 43 -18.62 13.59 -13.33
C SER A 43 -19.39 12.90 -14.46
N PHE A 44 -19.02 11.66 -14.80
CA PHE A 44 -19.70 10.92 -15.86
C PHE A 44 -21.14 10.55 -15.50
N SER A 45 -21.43 10.25 -14.22
CA SER A 45 -22.81 10.03 -13.78
C SER A 45 -23.66 11.30 -13.90
N ALA A 46 -23.14 12.46 -13.49
CA ALA A 46 -23.84 13.73 -13.63
C ALA A 46 -24.11 14.07 -15.10
N LEU A 47 -23.15 13.81 -15.99
CA LEU A 47 -23.33 13.96 -17.44
C LEU A 47 -24.38 12.98 -17.99
N ASN A 48 -24.37 11.72 -17.57
CA ASN A 48 -25.41 10.75 -17.93
C ASN A 48 -26.78 11.24 -17.47
N ARG A 49 -26.90 11.74 -16.24
CA ARG A 49 -28.16 12.26 -15.69
C ARG A 49 -28.68 13.43 -16.50
N ARG A 50 -27.81 14.36 -16.92
CA ARG A 50 -28.17 15.47 -17.83
C ARG A 50 -28.64 14.97 -19.19
N ARG A 51 -27.94 13.99 -19.79
CA ARG A 51 -28.32 13.38 -21.08
C ARG A 51 -29.69 12.70 -21.00
N VAL A 52 -29.90 11.84 -20.01
CA VAL A 52 -31.18 11.16 -19.77
C VAL A 52 -32.31 12.16 -19.54
N ASN A 53 -32.10 13.18 -18.69
CA ASN A 53 -33.10 14.23 -18.43
C ASN A 53 -33.49 15.00 -19.69
N THR A 54 -32.50 15.40 -20.49
CA THR A 54 -32.76 16.13 -21.75
C THR A 54 -33.54 15.26 -22.73
N ARG A 55 -33.20 13.97 -22.80
CA ARG A 55 -33.85 13.02 -23.69
C ARG A 55 -35.29 12.73 -23.29
N VAL A 56 -35.55 12.49 -22.01
CA VAL A 56 -36.92 12.28 -21.50
C VAL A 56 -37.78 13.54 -21.69
N LYS A 57 -37.21 14.74 -21.52
CA LYS A 57 -37.93 16.01 -21.81
C LYS A 57 -38.26 16.20 -23.29
N ARG A 58 -37.40 15.70 -24.19
CA ARG A 58 -37.58 15.75 -25.66
C ARG A 58 -38.32 14.53 -26.20
N ARG A 59 -38.81 13.64 -25.33
CA ARG A 59 -39.58 12.47 -25.77
C ARG A 59 -40.82 12.95 -26.52
N ASP A 60 -40.97 12.46 -27.75
CA ASP A 60 -42.18 12.71 -28.53
C ASP A 60 -43.41 12.28 -27.72
N PRO A 61 -44.38 13.17 -27.49
CA PRO A 61 -45.65 12.83 -26.86
C PRO A 61 -46.39 11.67 -27.55
N HIS A 62 -46.16 11.46 -28.84
CA HIS A 62 -46.76 10.39 -29.65
C HIS A 62 -45.89 9.12 -29.74
N TRP A 63 -44.83 9.01 -28.93
CA TRP A 63 -44.01 7.79 -28.92
C TRP A 63 -44.83 6.57 -28.49
N VAL A 64 -45.06 5.66 -29.45
CA VAL A 64 -45.96 4.50 -29.33
C VAL A 64 -45.39 3.38 -28.42
N GLY A 65 -44.13 3.48 -27.99
CA GLY A 65 -43.48 2.43 -27.19
C GLY A 65 -42.96 1.25 -28.02
N LEU A 66 -42.17 0.36 -27.40
CA LEU A 66 -41.86 -0.98 -27.90
C LEU A 66 -42.90 -2.00 -27.42
N SER A 67 -43.17 -3.04 -28.19
CA SER A 67 -43.89 -4.23 -27.68
C SER A 67 -43.03 -4.90 -26.60
N THR A 68 -43.55 -4.98 -25.37
CA THR A 68 -42.76 -5.36 -24.19
C THR A 68 -43.48 -6.40 -23.33
N GLY A 69 -42.88 -7.58 -23.21
CA GLY A 69 -43.29 -8.61 -22.26
C GLY A 69 -42.67 -8.39 -20.89
N ILE A 70 -43.32 -8.86 -19.83
CA ILE A 70 -42.84 -8.79 -18.45
C ILE A 70 -42.71 -10.21 -17.91
N LEU A 71 -41.48 -10.59 -17.56
CA LEU A 71 -41.13 -11.89 -17.01
C LEU A 71 -40.78 -11.76 -15.53
N ALA A 72 -41.61 -12.34 -14.67
CA ALA A 72 -41.29 -12.57 -13.27
C ALA A 72 -40.87 -14.03 -13.08
N VAL A 73 -39.81 -14.26 -12.31
CA VAL A 73 -39.34 -15.63 -11.99
C VAL A 73 -39.14 -15.76 -10.50
N GLY A 74 -39.65 -16.85 -9.93
CA GLY A 74 -39.57 -17.13 -8.50
C GLY A 74 -39.51 -18.60 -8.15
N TYR A 75 -39.01 -18.89 -6.95
CA TYR A 75 -38.99 -20.23 -6.36
C TYR A 75 -39.16 -20.15 -4.85
N ARG A 76 -40.27 -20.69 -4.34
CA ARG A 76 -40.59 -20.72 -2.90
C ARG A 76 -40.43 -19.36 -2.22
N GLU A 77 -41.01 -18.34 -2.83
CA GLU A 77 -40.94 -16.97 -2.34
C GLU A 77 -41.80 -16.72 -1.11
N ASP A 78 -41.46 -15.70 -0.33
CA ASP A 78 -42.36 -15.20 0.71
C ASP A 78 -43.70 -14.79 0.08
N PRO A 79 -44.85 -15.33 0.56
CA PRO A 79 -46.16 -15.07 -0.02
C PRO A 79 -46.51 -13.57 -0.14
N VAL A 80 -46.08 -12.75 0.84
CA VAL A 80 -46.39 -11.32 0.87
C VAL A 80 -45.56 -10.58 -0.17
N LEU A 81 -44.29 -10.95 -0.32
CA LEU A 81 -43.41 -10.34 -1.32
C LEU A 81 -43.85 -10.69 -2.74
N LEU A 82 -44.22 -11.95 -2.98
CA LEU A 82 -44.75 -12.38 -4.26
C LEU A 82 -46.06 -11.66 -4.60
N GLU A 83 -47.01 -11.61 -3.65
CA GLU A 83 -48.28 -10.92 -3.88
C GLU A 83 -48.06 -9.44 -4.21
N GLY A 84 -47.14 -8.78 -3.49
CA GLY A 84 -46.78 -7.39 -3.73
C GLY A 84 -46.11 -7.13 -5.08
N CYS A 85 -45.16 -7.97 -5.48
CA CYS A 85 -44.55 -7.95 -6.81
C CYS A 85 -45.63 -8.04 -7.90
N LEU A 86 -46.49 -9.06 -7.82
CA LEU A 86 -47.55 -9.30 -8.81
C LEU A 86 -48.57 -8.16 -8.85
N LYS A 87 -48.94 -7.59 -7.70
CA LYS A 87 -49.81 -6.41 -7.63
C LYS A 87 -49.16 -5.18 -8.29
N SER A 88 -47.85 -4.98 -8.13
CA SER A 88 -47.15 -3.91 -8.83
C SER A 88 -47.13 -4.11 -10.35
N LEU A 89 -47.01 -5.37 -10.80
CA LEU A 89 -47.13 -5.72 -12.22
C LEU A 89 -48.55 -5.49 -12.76
N HIS A 90 -49.57 -5.81 -11.97
CA HIS A 90 -50.97 -5.53 -12.29
C HIS A 90 -51.26 -4.05 -12.47
N ALA A 91 -50.59 -3.19 -11.70
CA ALA A 91 -50.77 -1.74 -11.71
C ALA A 91 -49.97 -1.01 -12.81
N MET A 92 -49.21 -1.72 -13.65
CA MET A 92 -48.32 -1.11 -14.64
C MET A 92 -49.07 -0.29 -15.70
N ARG A 93 -48.63 0.95 -15.95
CA ARG A 93 -49.25 1.89 -16.89
C ARG A 93 -48.41 2.01 -18.18
N TYR A 94 -48.57 1.09 -19.13
CA TYR A 94 -47.90 1.13 -20.44
C TYR A 94 -48.84 0.76 -21.60
N GLN A 95 -48.85 1.58 -22.65
CA GLN A 95 -49.88 1.57 -23.69
C GLN A 95 -49.71 0.45 -24.75
N ARG A 96 -48.52 -0.16 -24.90
CA ARG A 96 -48.24 -1.15 -25.95
C ARG A 96 -48.07 -2.55 -25.36
N ASN A 97 -49.11 -3.39 -25.54
CA ASN A 97 -49.21 -4.82 -25.23
C ASN A 97 -48.30 -5.34 -24.10
N GLN A 98 -48.77 -5.25 -22.86
CA GLN A 98 -48.13 -5.92 -21.73
C GLN A 98 -48.58 -7.39 -21.67
N ARG A 99 -47.63 -8.31 -21.87
CA ARG A 99 -47.82 -9.73 -21.59
C ARG A 99 -47.08 -10.07 -20.31
N ILE A 100 -47.83 -10.40 -19.26
CA ILE A 100 -47.29 -10.75 -17.95
C ILE A 100 -47.15 -12.27 -17.89
N LEU A 101 -45.93 -12.73 -17.65
CA LEU A 101 -45.60 -14.13 -17.50
C LEU A 101 -44.87 -14.34 -16.17
N LEU A 102 -45.45 -15.16 -15.29
CA LEU A 102 -44.78 -15.68 -14.10
C LEU A 102 -44.26 -17.09 -14.41
N VAL A 103 -42.98 -17.36 -14.17
CA VAL A 103 -42.46 -18.73 -14.22
C VAL A 103 -42.03 -19.13 -12.81
N VAL A 104 -42.70 -20.15 -12.27
CA VAL A 104 -42.39 -20.78 -10.98
C VAL A 104 -41.43 -21.93 -11.26
N ASP A 105 -40.21 -21.83 -10.73
CA ASP A 105 -39.16 -22.86 -10.86
C ASP A 105 -39.37 -24.00 -9.85
N GLY A 106 -40.57 -24.57 -9.86
CA GLY A 106 -41.03 -25.66 -9.01
C GLY A 106 -42.48 -26.02 -9.36
N ASN A 107 -42.79 -27.32 -9.39
CA ASN A 107 -44.11 -27.85 -9.71
C ASN A 107 -44.61 -28.87 -8.68
N GLU A 108 -44.00 -28.89 -7.48
CA GLU A 108 -44.43 -29.76 -6.39
C GLU A 108 -45.65 -29.17 -5.66
N ALA A 109 -46.35 -29.99 -4.88
CA ALA A 109 -47.53 -29.56 -4.11
C ALA A 109 -47.24 -28.36 -3.19
N GLN A 110 -46.00 -28.25 -2.68
CA GLN A 110 -45.56 -27.15 -1.83
C GLN A 110 -45.32 -25.83 -2.58
N ASP A 111 -45.23 -25.85 -3.90
CA ASP A 111 -45.01 -24.67 -4.74
C ASP A 111 -46.34 -24.05 -5.23
N GLU A 112 -47.46 -24.78 -5.10
CA GLU A 112 -48.79 -24.44 -5.64
C GLU A 112 -49.34 -23.11 -5.11
N TYR A 113 -48.97 -22.70 -3.88
CA TYR A 113 -49.39 -21.42 -3.33
C TYR A 113 -48.96 -20.22 -4.20
N MET A 114 -47.85 -20.32 -4.93
CA MET A 114 -47.39 -19.26 -5.82
C MET A 114 -48.35 -19.05 -7.00
N ALA A 115 -48.86 -20.15 -7.58
CA ALA A 115 -49.87 -20.11 -8.63
C ALA A 115 -51.22 -19.63 -8.12
N GLN A 116 -51.58 -19.96 -6.87
CA GLN A 116 -52.80 -19.45 -6.22
C GLN A 116 -52.74 -17.93 -6.03
N ILE A 117 -51.60 -17.38 -5.57
CA ILE A 117 -51.39 -15.94 -5.45
C ILE A 117 -51.46 -15.26 -6.83
N PHE A 118 -50.87 -15.88 -7.86
CA PHE A 118 -50.98 -15.37 -9.23
C PHE A 118 -52.44 -15.28 -9.71
N LYS A 119 -53.23 -16.34 -9.52
CA LYS A 119 -54.66 -16.34 -9.84
C LYS A 119 -55.44 -15.32 -9.00
N LYS A 120 -55.08 -15.13 -7.73
CA LYS A 120 -55.70 -14.12 -6.85
C LYS A 120 -55.52 -12.71 -7.40
N VAL A 121 -54.32 -12.37 -7.91
CA VAL A 121 -54.01 -11.03 -8.41
C VAL A 121 -54.52 -10.79 -9.84
N PHE A 122 -54.37 -11.77 -10.74
CA PHE A 122 -54.67 -11.62 -12.17
C PHE A 122 -55.95 -12.32 -12.64
N GLY A 123 -56.72 -12.95 -11.76
CA GLY A 123 -57.91 -13.72 -12.11
C GLY A 123 -58.94 -12.92 -12.92
N SER A 124 -59.10 -11.62 -12.62
CA SER A 124 -59.97 -10.71 -13.36
C SER A 124 -59.53 -10.42 -14.80
N GLN A 125 -58.27 -10.72 -15.15
CA GLN A 125 -57.69 -10.54 -16.49
C GLN A 125 -57.63 -11.86 -17.29
N GLY A 126 -58.34 -12.90 -16.84
CA GLY A 126 -58.36 -14.20 -17.50
C GLY A 126 -57.05 -14.98 -17.32
N ALA A 127 -56.43 -14.93 -16.14
CA ALA A 127 -55.16 -15.60 -15.88
C ALA A 127 -55.23 -17.14 -16.00
N VAL A 128 -54.20 -17.75 -16.60
CA VAL A 128 -54.07 -19.22 -16.75
C VAL A 128 -52.79 -19.75 -16.10
N VAL A 129 -52.81 -21.01 -15.67
CA VAL A 129 -51.65 -21.71 -15.09
C VAL A 129 -51.37 -22.97 -15.89
N PHE A 130 -50.17 -23.08 -16.47
CA PHE A 130 -49.66 -24.28 -17.12
C PHE A 130 -48.72 -25.05 -16.20
N ARG A 131 -48.72 -26.38 -16.28
CA ARG A 131 -47.90 -27.27 -15.45
C ARG A 131 -47.20 -28.35 -16.29
N PRO A 132 -46.17 -27.99 -17.08
CA PRO A 132 -45.36 -29.00 -17.74
C PRO A 132 -44.57 -29.86 -16.74
N ASP A 133 -44.45 -31.15 -17.03
CA ASP A 133 -43.56 -32.07 -16.31
C ASP A 133 -42.12 -32.10 -16.87
N PHE A 134 -41.81 -31.13 -17.75
CA PHE A 134 -40.53 -31.02 -18.44
C PHE A 134 -40.04 -29.58 -18.44
N LEU A 135 -38.76 -29.40 -18.78
CA LEU A 135 -38.12 -28.09 -18.87
C LEU A 135 -38.01 -27.65 -20.32
N CYS A 136 -38.40 -26.40 -20.63
CA CYS A 136 -38.32 -25.88 -21.99
C CYS A 136 -36.88 -25.77 -22.55
N MET A 137 -35.85 -25.93 -21.72
CA MET A 137 -34.45 -25.91 -22.17
C MET A 137 -33.93 -27.29 -22.62
N ASP A 138 -34.61 -28.39 -22.28
CA ASP A 138 -34.19 -29.75 -22.64
C ASP A 138 -34.69 -30.11 -24.04
N ARG A 139 -33.76 -30.26 -24.99
CA ARG A 139 -34.05 -30.58 -26.41
C ARG A 139 -34.01 -32.08 -26.73
N THR A 140 -34.61 -32.90 -25.86
CA THR A 140 -34.74 -34.37 -26.08
C THR A 140 -36.08 -34.70 -26.73
N ALA A 141 -36.51 -35.96 -26.74
CA ALA A 141 -37.71 -36.48 -27.44
C ALA A 141 -39.06 -35.77 -27.17
N GLN A 142 -39.10 -34.73 -26.34
CA GLN A 142 -40.25 -33.90 -25.97
C GLN A 142 -40.38 -32.60 -26.79
N ASP A 143 -39.60 -32.40 -27.87
CA ASP A 143 -39.62 -31.17 -28.67
C ASP A 143 -41.02 -30.74 -29.15
N LYS A 144 -41.90 -31.68 -29.52
CA LYS A 144 -43.29 -31.36 -29.90
C LYS A 144 -44.12 -30.80 -28.75
N ALA A 145 -44.07 -31.42 -27.57
CA ALA A 145 -44.81 -30.97 -26.39
C ALA A 145 -44.31 -29.60 -25.90
N ARG A 146 -43.00 -29.35 -26.03
CA ARG A 146 -42.39 -28.05 -25.79
C ARG A 146 -42.89 -26.99 -26.77
N GLU A 147 -42.84 -27.26 -28.07
CA GLU A 147 -43.32 -26.33 -29.09
C GLU A 147 -44.82 -26.01 -28.91
N GLU A 148 -45.62 -27.00 -28.52
CA GLU A 148 -47.04 -26.84 -28.22
C GLU A 148 -47.27 -25.97 -26.98
N LEU A 149 -46.59 -26.25 -25.86
CA LEU A 149 -46.68 -25.42 -24.66
C LEU A 149 -46.28 -23.96 -24.94
N VAL A 150 -45.13 -23.75 -25.59
CA VAL A 150 -44.65 -22.39 -25.91
C VAL A 150 -45.65 -21.69 -26.84
N ARG A 151 -46.29 -22.43 -27.76
CA ARG A 151 -47.36 -21.94 -28.62
C ARG A 151 -48.60 -21.54 -27.81
N GLU A 152 -49.06 -22.39 -26.90
CA GLU A 152 -50.23 -22.11 -26.06
C GLU A 152 -50.01 -20.88 -25.16
N ILE A 153 -48.84 -20.79 -24.52
CA ILE A 153 -48.44 -19.61 -23.74
C ILE A 153 -48.40 -18.38 -24.65
N ALA A 154 -47.84 -18.52 -25.86
CA ALA A 154 -47.67 -17.41 -26.79
C ALA A 154 -49.02 -16.82 -27.24
N TYR A 155 -50.01 -17.64 -27.54
CA TYR A 155 -51.30 -17.18 -28.07
C TYR A 155 -52.36 -16.87 -27.01
N HIS A 156 -52.09 -17.14 -25.73
CA HIS A 156 -53.03 -16.84 -24.66
C HIS A 156 -53.23 -15.32 -24.47
N PRO A 157 -54.48 -14.81 -24.37
CA PRO A 157 -54.76 -13.37 -24.37
C PRO A 157 -54.52 -12.68 -23.01
N GLY A 158 -54.58 -13.41 -21.90
CA GLY A 158 -54.40 -12.91 -20.53
C GLY A 158 -53.04 -13.26 -19.91
N PRO A 159 -52.77 -12.83 -18.65
CA PRO A 159 -51.56 -13.17 -17.91
C PRO A 159 -51.38 -14.69 -17.75
N VAL A 160 -50.14 -15.16 -17.82
CA VAL A 160 -49.81 -16.60 -17.77
C VAL A 160 -48.89 -16.89 -16.60
N CYS A 161 -49.12 -18.01 -15.92
CA CYS A 161 -48.19 -18.61 -14.97
C CYS A 161 -47.78 -20.00 -15.45
N VAL A 162 -46.49 -20.32 -15.38
CA VAL A 162 -45.95 -21.63 -15.75
C VAL A 162 -45.25 -22.22 -14.53
N MET A 163 -45.67 -23.40 -14.08
CA MET A 163 -44.99 -24.17 -13.04
C MET A 163 -44.24 -25.32 -13.69
N GLN A 164 -42.92 -25.32 -13.58
CA GLN A 164 -42.05 -26.31 -14.21
C GLN A 164 -41.19 -27.05 -13.18
N PRO A 165 -40.54 -28.17 -13.53
CA PRO A 165 -39.60 -28.83 -12.63
C PRO A 165 -38.48 -27.89 -12.17
N HIS A 166 -38.01 -28.05 -10.94
CA HIS A 166 -36.96 -27.19 -10.37
C HIS A 166 -35.60 -27.45 -11.02
N ARG A 167 -34.98 -26.42 -11.61
CA ARG A 167 -33.58 -26.50 -12.11
C ARG A 167 -32.79 -25.20 -11.91
N GLY A 168 -33.40 -24.16 -11.38
CA GLY A 168 -32.79 -22.87 -11.14
C GLY A 168 -33.34 -21.78 -12.05
N LYS A 169 -33.11 -20.53 -11.63
CA LYS A 169 -33.65 -19.31 -12.25
C LYS A 169 -33.43 -19.21 -13.77
N ARG A 170 -32.27 -19.65 -14.30
CA ARG A 170 -32.01 -19.62 -15.75
C ARG A 170 -32.98 -20.48 -16.55
N ALA A 171 -33.32 -21.66 -16.04
CA ALA A 171 -34.23 -22.57 -16.71
C ALA A 171 -35.63 -21.96 -16.80
N ALA A 172 -36.10 -21.36 -15.70
CA ALA A 172 -37.38 -20.67 -15.66
C ALA A 172 -37.42 -19.42 -16.56
N MET A 173 -36.35 -18.62 -16.55
CA MET A 173 -36.21 -17.48 -17.46
C MET A 173 -36.14 -17.92 -18.94
N TYR A 174 -35.50 -19.06 -19.25
CA TYR A 174 -35.45 -19.62 -20.61
C TYR A 174 -36.84 -19.94 -21.14
N THR A 175 -37.69 -20.57 -20.32
CA THR A 175 -39.12 -20.81 -20.63
C THR A 175 -39.83 -19.51 -20.98
N GLY A 176 -39.61 -18.45 -20.18
CA GLY A 176 -40.20 -17.15 -20.45
C GLY A 176 -39.71 -16.50 -21.75
N PHE A 177 -38.41 -16.55 -22.01
CA PHE A 177 -37.84 -16.06 -23.26
C PHE A 177 -38.34 -16.82 -24.48
N ALA A 178 -38.46 -18.15 -24.40
CA ALA A 178 -38.99 -18.96 -25.49
C ALA A 178 -40.43 -18.57 -25.86
N ALA A 179 -41.29 -18.38 -24.85
CA ALA A 179 -42.68 -17.94 -25.06
C ALA A 179 -42.75 -16.58 -25.76
N PHE A 180 -41.95 -15.63 -25.29
CA PHE A 180 -41.91 -14.28 -25.84
C PHE A 180 -41.31 -14.20 -27.26
N LEU A 181 -40.35 -15.05 -27.59
CA LEU A 181 -39.82 -15.13 -28.96
C LEU A 181 -40.89 -15.58 -29.96
N GLN A 182 -41.72 -16.56 -29.58
CA GLN A 182 -42.79 -17.05 -30.44
C GLN A 182 -43.91 -16.02 -30.65
N GLN A 183 -44.11 -15.11 -29.69
CA GLN A 183 -45.06 -13.99 -29.80
C GLN A 183 -44.56 -12.85 -30.69
N GLY A 184 -43.28 -12.81 -31.04
CA GLY A 184 -42.69 -11.70 -31.81
C GLY A 184 -42.66 -10.36 -31.06
N ILE A 185 -42.59 -10.37 -29.73
CA ILE A 185 -42.44 -9.13 -28.95
C ILE A 185 -41.02 -8.55 -29.13
N GLU A 186 -40.89 -7.22 -29.05
CA GLU A 186 -39.63 -6.53 -29.36
C GLU A 186 -38.64 -6.54 -28.17
N SER A 187 -39.17 -6.61 -26.95
CA SER A 187 -38.39 -6.52 -25.71
C SER A 187 -39.03 -7.28 -24.55
N VAL A 188 -38.21 -7.64 -23.56
CA VAL A 188 -38.64 -8.29 -22.32
C VAL A 188 -38.08 -7.55 -21.12
N VAL A 189 -38.96 -7.15 -20.20
CA VAL A 189 -38.59 -6.73 -18.84
C VAL A 189 -38.49 -7.98 -17.98
N VAL A 190 -37.38 -8.14 -17.27
CA VAL A 190 -37.16 -9.22 -16.31
C VAL A 190 -37.12 -8.62 -14.91
N THR A 191 -37.81 -9.25 -13.98
CA THR A 191 -37.82 -8.88 -12.56
C THR A 191 -37.77 -10.11 -11.67
N ASP A 192 -37.19 -9.93 -10.49
CA ASP A 192 -37.28 -10.89 -9.40
C ASP A 192 -38.70 -10.84 -8.82
N SER A 193 -39.24 -11.99 -8.42
CA SER A 193 -40.60 -12.12 -7.88
C SER A 193 -40.79 -11.55 -6.47
N ASP A 194 -39.72 -11.04 -5.86
CA ASP A 194 -39.72 -10.36 -4.55
C ASP A 194 -39.55 -8.82 -4.68
N THR A 195 -39.64 -8.30 -5.91
CA THR A 195 -39.38 -6.89 -6.22
C THR A 195 -40.67 -6.16 -6.60
N TYR A 196 -40.83 -4.94 -6.06
CA TYR A 196 -41.91 -4.01 -6.40
C TYR A 196 -41.46 -3.01 -7.45
N LEU A 197 -42.26 -2.80 -8.49
CA LEU A 197 -41.91 -1.91 -9.61
C LEU A 197 -42.81 -0.67 -9.62
N ASP A 198 -42.23 0.50 -9.88
CA ASP A 198 -43.02 1.71 -10.12
C ASP A 198 -43.88 1.57 -11.40
N PRO A 199 -45.13 2.07 -11.43
CA PRO A 199 -46.05 1.89 -12.56
C PRO A 199 -45.53 2.33 -13.93
N HIS A 200 -44.53 3.23 -13.98
CA HIS A 200 -43.96 3.76 -15.22
C HIS A 200 -42.66 3.07 -15.64
N VAL A 201 -42.17 2.10 -14.88
CA VAL A 201 -40.89 1.42 -15.12
C VAL A 201 -40.77 0.88 -16.54
N CYS A 202 -41.78 0.14 -17.02
CA CYS A 202 -41.75 -0.45 -18.36
C CYS A 202 -41.61 0.63 -19.44
N LYS A 203 -42.31 1.77 -19.27
CA LYS A 203 -42.24 2.90 -20.20
C LYS A 203 -40.83 3.49 -20.26
N GLU A 204 -40.22 3.74 -19.11
CA GLU A 204 -38.92 4.39 -19.02
C GLU A 204 -37.77 3.46 -19.46
N LEU A 205 -37.87 2.16 -19.18
CA LEU A 205 -36.93 1.14 -19.67
C LEU A 205 -37.06 0.93 -21.19
N ALA A 206 -38.27 0.78 -21.71
CA ALA A 206 -38.51 0.65 -23.15
C ALA A 206 -38.05 1.90 -23.91
N PHE A 207 -38.22 3.09 -23.31
CA PHE A 207 -37.72 4.33 -23.89
C PHE A 207 -36.18 4.40 -23.87
N ALA A 208 -35.53 3.92 -22.81
CA ALA A 208 -34.08 3.81 -22.79
C ALA A 208 -33.57 2.83 -23.87
N LEU A 209 -34.23 1.67 -24.02
CA LEU A 209 -33.89 0.66 -25.03
C LEU A 209 -34.13 1.13 -26.47
N SER A 210 -35.11 2.00 -26.69
CA SER A 210 -35.43 2.57 -28.01
C SER A 210 -34.48 3.70 -28.46
N GLU A 211 -33.41 4.01 -27.70
CA GLU A 211 -32.43 5.04 -28.08
C GLU A 211 -31.81 4.80 -29.44
N SER A 212 -31.47 3.54 -29.70
CA SER A 212 -30.81 3.13 -30.91
C SER A 212 -30.98 1.62 -31.05
N PRO A 213 -31.06 1.09 -32.27
CA PRO A 213 -31.09 -0.35 -32.51
C PRO A 213 -29.92 -1.11 -31.86
N VAL A 214 -28.77 -0.44 -31.69
CA VAL A 214 -27.57 -1.03 -31.07
C VAL A 214 -27.62 -1.08 -29.54
N VAL A 215 -28.65 -0.50 -28.89
CA VAL A 215 -28.87 -0.70 -27.45
C VAL A 215 -29.59 -2.04 -27.27
N GLY A 216 -28.89 -2.97 -26.62
CA GLY A 216 -29.37 -4.34 -26.44
C GLY A 216 -30.04 -4.60 -25.10
N ALA A 217 -29.69 -3.82 -24.07
CA ALA A 217 -30.30 -3.92 -22.76
C ALA A 217 -30.26 -2.60 -21.98
N ALA A 218 -31.14 -2.46 -21.00
CA ALA A 218 -31.12 -1.33 -20.07
C ALA A 218 -31.57 -1.75 -18.66
N THR A 219 -31.17 -0.97 -17.65
CA THR A 219 -31.54 -1.18 -16.24
C THR A 219 -31.94 0.14 -15.57
N GLY A 220 -32.57 0.05 -14.40
CA GLY A 220 -33.08 1.18 -13.64
C GLY A 220 -32.45 1.34 -12.26
N ASP A 221 -32.98 2.27 -11.47
CA ASP A 221 -32.61 2.56 -10.08
C ASP A 221 -33.27 1.57 -9.11
N VAL A 222 -32.49 0.58 -8.65
CA VAL A 222 -32.94 -0.41 -7.67
C VAL A 222 -32.72 0.12 -6.26
N ARG A 223 -33.78 0.16 -5.45
CA ARG A 223 -33.78 0.66 -4.08
C ARG A 223 -34.09 -0.45 -3.09
N ILE A 224 -33.65 -0.25 -1.85
CA ILE A 224 -33.93 -1.17 -0.75
C ILE A 224 -35.04 -0.59 0.12
N TYR A 225 -36.09 -1.37 0.37
CA TYR A 225 -37.21 -0.93 1.22
C TYR A 225 -37.10 -1.42 2.68
N ASN A 226 -36.44 -2.55 2.94
CA ASN A 226 -36.40 -3.17 4.27
C ASN A 226 -35.27 -2.65 5.15
N THR A 227 -35.22 -1.33 5.40
CA THR A 227 -34.09 -0.65 6.07
C THR A 227 -34.06 -0.73 7.60
N GLY A 228 -34.88 -1.59 8.22
CA GLY A 228 -35.03 -1.67 9.68
C GLY A 228 -33.86 -2.29 10.46
N THR A 229 -32.80 -2.77 9.80
CA THR A 229 -31.58 -3.26 10.49
C THR A 229 -30.34 -2.52 10.02
N TRP A 230 -29.29 -2.48 10.83
CA TRP A 230 -28.04 -1.79 10.45
C TRP A 230 -27.44 -2.32 9.13
N VAL A 231 -27.51 -3.64 8.87
CA VAL A 231 -27.00 -4.27 7.63
C VAL A 231 -27.81 -3.81 6.42
N SER A 232 -29.12 -3.85 6.52
CA SER A 232 -30.04 -3.50 5.43
C SER A 232 -30.06 -2.00 5.16
N PHE A 233 -30.01 -1.17 6.22
CA PHE A 233 -29.84 0.27 6.15
C PHE A 233 -28.54 0.66 5.42
N LEU A 234 -27.37 0.16 5.86
CA LEU A 234 -26.10 0.48 5.22
C LEU A 234 -26.03 -0.04 3.77
N SER A 235 -26.68 -1.19 3.49
CA SER A 235 -26.82 -1.71 2.13
C SER A 235 -27.65 -0.77 1.24
N SER A 236 -28.72 -0.16 1.77
CA SER A 236 -29.52 0.83 1.02
C SER A 236 -28.70 2.03 0.56
N LEU A 237 -27.77 2.51 1.39
CA LEU A 237 -26.84 3.58 1.04
C LEU A 237 -25.95 3.14 -0.12
N ARG A 238 -25.34 1.96 -0.01
CA ARG A 238 -24.48 1.39 -1.07
C ARG A 238 -25.22 1.20 -2.39
N TYR A 239 -26.47 0.74 -2.36
CA TYR A 239 -27.30 0.58 -3.55
C TYR A 239 -27.48 1.92 -4.27
N TRP A 240 -27.74 3.00 -3.53
CA TRP A 240 -27.83 4.32 -4.15
C TRP A 240 -26.54 4.69 -4.90
N PHE A 241 -25.36 4.48 -4.30
CA PHE A 241 -24.07 4.68 -4.99
C PHE A 241 -23.90 3.74 -6.20
N ALA A 242 -24.31 2.47 -6.09
CA ALA A 242 -24.19 1.50 -7.17
C ALA A 242 -24.97 1.94 -8.42
N PHE A 243 -26.24 2.32 -8.24
CA PHE A 243 -27.13 2.64 -9.35
C PHE A 243 -26.97 4.08 -9.81
N ASN A 244 -27.01 5.04 -8.89
CA ASN A 244 -27.03 6.46 -9.25
C ASN A 244 -25.65 7.04 -9.57
N LEU A 245 -24.56 6.35 -9.21
CA LEU A 245 -23.20 6.79 -9.55
C LEU A 245 -22.49 5.80 -10.46
N GLU A 246 -22.22 4.58 -10.02
CA GLU A 246 -21.40 3.62 -10.78
C GLU A 246 -22.09 3.22 -12.11
N ARG A 247 -23.36 2.83 -12.08
CA ARG A 247 -24.14 2.50 -13.28
C ARG A 247 -24.43 3.74 -14.13
N GLY A 248 -24.65 4.89 -13.50
CA GLY A 248 -24.76 6.18 -14.19
C GLY A 248 -23.53 6.49 -15.05
N ALA A 249 -22.33 6.37 -14.47
CA ALA A 249 -21.08 6.58 -15.19
C ALA A 249 -20.86 5.54 -16.31
N GLN A 250 -21.13 4.26 -16.04
CA GLN A 250 -21.06 3.21 -17.07
C GLN A 250 -22.01 3.46 -18.24
N SER A 251 -23.23 3.93 -17.97
CA SER A 251 -24.23 4.24 -19.00
C SER A 251 -23.88 5.43 -19.88
N TYR A 252 -23.14 6.42 -19.33
CA TYR A 252 -22.58 7.50 -20.14
C TYR A 252 -21.74 6.93 -21.30
N HIS A 253 -20.96 5.89 -20.99
CA HIS A 253 -20.12 5.15 -21.93
C HIS A 253 -20.84 3.97 -22.61
N SER A 254 -22.11 3.71 -22.27
CA SER A 254 -22.94 2.62 -22.82
C SER A 254 -22.44 1.20 -22.50
N VAL A 255 -21.74 1.03 -21.38
CA VAL A 255 -21.05 -0.20 -20.97
C VAL A 255 -21.48 -0.64 -19.57
N VAL A 256 -22.78 -0.62 -19.31
CA VAL A 256 -23.30 -1.14 -18.04
C VAL A 256 -23.03 -2.65 -17.98
N ASN A 257 -22.13 -3.06 -17.08
CA ASN A 257 -21.59 -4.43 -17.03
C ASN A 257 -22.53 -5.46 -16.39
N CYS A 258 -23.64 -5.02 -15.79
CA CYS A 258 -24.62 -5.91 -15.17
C CYS A 258 -25.94 -5.16 -15.03
N VAL A 259 -26.91 -5.59 -15.83
CA VAL A 259 -28.33 -5.27 -15.69
C VAL A 259 -28.84 -6.04 -14.48
N SER A 260 -29.41 -5.35 -13.50
CA SER A 260 -29.78 -5.96 -12.22
C SER A 260 -30.96 -6.93 -12.37
N GLY A 261 -30.90 -8.09 -11.71
CA GLY A 261 -32.02 -9.06 -11.67
C GLY A 261 -33.38 -8.46 -11.29
N PRO A 262 -33.48 -7.64 -10.22
CA PRO A 262 -34.70 -6.94 -9.84
C PRO A 262 -35.27 -5.99 -10.90
N LEU A 263 -34.47 -5.53 -11.88
CA LEU A 263 -34.92 -4.56 -12.85
C LEU A 263 -34.05 -4.51 -14.11
N GLY A 264 -34.47 -5.20 -15.16
CA GLY A 264 -33.79 -5.18 -16.45
C GLY A 264 -34.74 -5.24 -17.63
N ILE A 265 -34.35 -4.66 -18.76
CA ILE A 265 -35.00 -4.87 -20.05
C ILE A 265 -33.97 -5.34 -21.08
N TYR A 266 -34.36 -6.29 -21.93
CA TYR A 266 -33.53 -6.84 -23.00
C TYR A 266 -34.29 -6.80 -24.33
N ARG A 267 -33.57 -6.58 -25.42
CA ARG A 267 -34.12 -6.69 -26.78
C ARG A 267 -34.26 -8.16 -27.14
N MET A 268 -35.45 -8.58 -27.57
CA MET A 268 -35.72 -9.99 -27.84
C MET A 268 -34.90 -10.56 -29.00
N SER A 269 -34.58 -9.74 -30.01
CA SER A 269 -33.73 -10.17 -31.13
C SER A 269 -32.35 -10.64 -30.65
N ILE A 270 -31.81 -10.02 -29.60
CA ILE A 270 -30.51 -10.37 -29.02
C ILE A 270 -30.64 -11.55 -28.08
N VAL A 271 -31.71 -11.59 -27.27
CA VAL A 271 -32.01 -12.75 -26.43
C VAL A 271 -32.09 -14.03 -27.28
N ALA A 272 -32.71 -13.97 -28.46
CA ALA A 272 -32.75 -15.08 -29.41
C ALA A 272 -31.36 -15.59 -29.81
N GLU A 273 -30.40 -14.67 -30.00
CA GLU A 273 -29.03 -14.99 -30.42
C GLU A 273 -28.22 -15.64 -29.28
N VAL A 274 -28.45 -15.21 -28.03
CA VAL A 274 -27.55 -15.58 -26.91
C VAL A 274 -28.16 -16.58 -25.91
N MET A 275 -29.48 -16.80 -25.89
CA MET A 275 -30.15 -17.54 -24.81
C MET A 275 -29.67 -18.99 -24.64
N ASP A 276 -29.34 -19.69 -25.73
CA ASP A 276 -28.86 -21.08 -25.66
C ASP A 276 -27.48 -21.17 -25.02
N ASN A 277 -26.58 -20.25 -25.39
CA ASN A 277 -25.24 -20.16 -24.80
C ASN A 277 -25.32 -19.70 -23.35
N TRP A 278 -26.22 -18.77 -23.05
CA TRP A 278 -26.48 -18.27 -21.71
C TRP A 278 -26.96 -19.36 -20.74
N ALA A 279 -27.88 -20.22 -21.19
CA ALA A 279 -28.44 -21.29 -20.37
C ALA A 279 -27.43 -22.43 -20.08
N LYS A 280 -26.46 -22.65 -20.98
CA LYS A 280 -25.49 -23.75 -20.90
C LYS A 280 -24.15 -23.36 -20.26
N GLN A 281 -24.05 -22.18 -19.64
CA GLN A 281 -22.78 -21.71 -19.08
C GLN A 281 -22.20 -22.70 -18.07
N SER A 282 -20.99 -23.17 -18.36
CA SER A 282 -20.18 -23.94 -17.43
C SER A 282 -18.86 -23.22 -17.14
N PHE A 283 -18.30 -23.48 -15.96
CA PHE A 283 -16.98 -23.00 -15.58
C PHE A 283 -16.21 -24.17 -14.97
N LEU A 284 -15.04 -24.49 -15.53
CA LEU A 284 -14.24 -25.66 -15.16
C LEU A 284 -15.05 -26.98 -15.16
N GLY A 285 -15.89 -27.17 -16.17
CA GLY A 285 -16.71 -28.38 -16.32
C GLY A 285 -17.97 -28.44 -15.45
N VAL A 286 -18.18 -27.47 -14.54
CA VAL A 286 -19.36 -27.42 -13.66
C VAL A 286 -20.36 -26.39 -14.17
N LEU A 287 -21.64 -26.78 -14.28
CA LEU A 287 -22.73 -25.89 -14.68
C LEU A 287 -22.90 -24.75 -13.67
N CYS A 288 -23.01 -23.51 -14.15
CA CYS A 288 -23.20 -22.33 -13.29
C CYS A 288 -24.69 -22.15 -12.94
N THR A 289 -25.01 -22.13 -11.64
CA THR A 289 -26.39 -22.06 -11.12
C THR A 289 -26.84 -20.66 -10.67
N TYR A 290 -25.98 -19.64 -10.78
CA TYR A 290 -26.27 -18.25 -10.39
C TYR A 290 -25.49 -17.24 -11.25
N GLY A 291 -25.82 -15.95 -11.12
CA GLY A 291 -25.20 -14.86 -11.90
C GLY A 291 -25.83 -14.65 -13.27
N ASP A 292 -27.10 -14.99 -13.39
CA ASP A 292 -27.88 -15.08 -14.63
C ASP A 292 -27.94 -13.74 -15.36
N ASP A 293 -28.15 -12.68 -14.59
CA ASP A 293 -28.28 -11.29 -15.00
C ASP A 293 -26.96 -10.72 -15.52
N ARG A 294 -25.85 -10.96 -14.81
CA ARG A 294 -24.51 -10.54 -15.27
C ARG A 294 -24.07 -11.30 -16.51
N HIS A 295 -24.27 -12.62 -16.55
CA HIS A 295 -23.88 -13.42 -17.71
C HIS A 295 -24.65 -12.99 -18.96
N LEU A 296 -25.97 -12.80 -18.86
CA LEU A 296 -26.79 -12.32 -19.97
C LEU A 296 -26.31 -10.94 -20.45
N THR A 297 -26.04 -10.03 -19.51
CA THR A 297 -25.52 -8.69 -19.84
C THR A 297 -24.18 -8.77 -20.60
N ASN A 298 -23.27 -9.64 -20.16
CA ASN A 298 -21.96 -9.78 -20.79
C ASN A 298 -22.02 -10.45 -22.15
N LEU A 299 -23.00 -11.34 -22.40
CA LEU A 299 -23.25 -11.86 -23.75
C LEU A 299 -23.79 -10.78 -24.68
N VAL A 300 -24.69 -9.91 -24.21
CA VAL A 300 -25.14 -8.74 -24.98
C VAL A 300 -23.95 -7.83 -25.34
N LEU A 301 -23.07 -7.53 -24.38
CA LEU A 301 -21.85 -6.76 -24.64
C LEU A 301 -20.88 -7.51 -25.58
N ARG A 302 -20.77 -8.83 -25.47
CA ARG A 302 -19.89 -9.64 -26.31
C ARG A 302 -20.28 -9.59 -27.79
N GLU A 303 -21.57 -9.50 -28.08
CA GLU A 303 -22.08 -9.31 -29.45
C GLU A 303 -21.93 -7.85 -29.95
N GLY A 304 -21.33 -6.95 -29.15
CA GLY A 304 -21.04 -5.56 -29.52
C GLY A 304 -22.19 -4.58 -29.25
N TYR A 305 -23.29 -5.04 -28.63
CA TYR A 305 -24.41 -4.17 -28.28
C TYR A 305 -24.13 -3.32 -27.03
N LYS A 306 -24.80 -2.18 -26.95
CA LYS A 306 -24.71 -1.21 -25.86
C LYS A 306 -25.68 -1.54 -24.73
N VAL A 307 -25.27 -1.24 -23.50
CA VAL A 307 -26.12 -1.41 -22.30
C VAL A 307 -26.23 -0.08 -21.54
N LYS A 308 -27.45 0.30 -21.17
CA LYS A 308 -27.79 1.63 -20.62
C LYS A 308 -28.41 1.58 -19.22
N PHE A 309 -28.39 2.72 -18.53
CA PHE A 309 -29.06 2.94 -17.25
C PHE A 309 -29.90 4.22 -17.29
N THR A 310 -31.13 4.15 -16.76
CA THR A 310 -32.02 5.30 -16.57
C THR A 310 -32.43 5.43 -15.11
N HIS A 311 -32.37 6.64 -14.57
CA HIS A 311 -32.76 6.94 -13.19
C HIS A 311 -34.27 7.24 -13.04
N TYR A 312 -35.05 7.10 -14.12
CA TYR A 312 -36.51 7.25 -14.11
C TYR A 312 -37.26 5.92 -13.92
N ALA A 313 -36.61 4.78 -14.17
CA ALA A 313 -37.18 3.48 -13.86
C ALA A 313 -36.74 3.08 -12.45
N ILE A 314 -37.68 2.97 -11.51
CA ILE A 314 -37.39 2.72 -10.09
C ILE A 314 -38.06 1.41 -9.66
N CYS A 315 -37.35 0.58 -8.91
CA CYS A 315 -37.95 -0.56 -8.21
C CYS A 315 -37.45 -0.65 -6.77
N TYR A 316 -38.15 -1.43 -5.97
CA TYR A 316 -37.86 -1.67 -4.56
C TYR A 316 -37.74 -3.17 -4.32
N THR A 317 -36.58 -3.60 -3.83
CA THR A 317 -36.26 -5.00 -3.50
C THR A 317 -35.78 -5.10 -2.06
N ASP A 318 -35.71 -6.31 -1.53
CA ASP A 318 -35.17 -6.54 -0.19
C ASP A 318 -33.68 -6.92 -0.22
N THR A 319 -33.04 -6.74 0.92
CA THR A 319 -31.66 -7.18 1.16
C THR A 319 -31.60 -7.99 2.45
N PRO A 320 -30.65 -8.94 2.60
CA PRO A 320 -30.51 -9.69 3.84
C PRO A 320 -30.36 -8.79 5.07
N ILE A 321 -31.18 -9.04 6.09
CA ILE A 321 -31.17 -8.29 7.36
C ILE A 321 -30.07 -8.77 8.33
N ARG A 322 -29.57 -10.01 8.14
CA ARG A 322 -28.51 -10.61 8.96
C ARG A 322 -27.17 -10.53 8.24
N PHE A 323 -26.12 -10.18 8.98
CA PHE A 323 -24.77 -9.98 8.44
C PHE A 323 -24.24 -11.19 7.66
N ILE A 324 -24.36 -12.40 8.21
CA ILE A 324 -23.84 -13.61 7.54
C ILE A 324 -24.62 -13.92 6.25
N ALA A 325 -25.94 -13.76 6.25
CA ALA A 325 -26.74 -13.93 5.05
C ALA A 325 -26.38 -12.88 3.98
N TRP A 326 -26.04 -11.66 4.40
CA TRP A 326 -25.50 -10.63 3.51
C TRP A 326 -24.13 -11.01 2.94
N VAL A 327 -23.20 -11.52 3.76
CA VAL A 327 -21.88 -12.02 3.31
C VAL A 327 -22.05 -13.13 2.27
N THR A 328 -22.92 -14.11 2.51
CA THR A 328 -23.22 -15.18 1.55
C THR A 328 -23.74 -14.62 0.22
N GLN A 329 -24.63 -13.62 0.27
CA GLN A 329 -25.13 -12.94 -0.92
C GLN A 329 -23.97 -12.24 -1.68
N GLN A 330 -23.08 -11.53 -0.98
CA GLN A 330 -21.92 -10.86 -1.58
C GLN A 330 -20.92 -11.85 -2.18
N THR A 331 -20.71 -13.01 -1.54
CA THR A 331 -19.86 -14.09 -2.06
C THR A 331 -20.41 -14.62 -3.38
N ARG A 332 -21.72 -14.87 -3.48
CA ARG A 332 -22.39 -15.32 -4.72
C ARG A 332 -22.18 -14.31 -5.86
N TRP A 333 -22.39 -13.02 -5.59
CA TRP A 333 -22.16 -11.96 -6.58
C TRP A 333 -20.70 -11.82 -6.98
N SER A 334 -19.77 -12.06 -6.05
CA SER A 334 -18.33 -12.01 -6.31
C SER A 334 -17.86 -13.21 -7.13
N LYS A 335 -18.39 -14.41 -6.89
CA LYS A 335 -18.12 -15.60 -7.73
C LYS A 335 -18.58 -15.35 -9.18
N SER A 336 -19.80 -14.83 -9.34
CA SER A 336 -20.30 -14.42 -10.66
C SER A 336 -19.41 -13.37 -11.32
N PHE A 337 -18.85 -12.42 -10.55
CA PHE A 337 -17.92 -11.41 -11.09
C PHE A 337 -16.68 -12.08 -11.68
N PHE A 338 -15.99 -12.90 -10.89
CA PHE A 338 -14.73 -13.51 -11.30
C PHE A 338 -14.88 -14.45 -12.51
N ARG A 339 -15.96 -15.23 -12.57
CA ARG A 339 -16.24 -16.13 -13.71
C ARG A 339 -16.45 -15.40 -15.03
N GLU A 340 -16.93 -14.17 -14.96
CA GLU A 340 -17.28 -13.36 -16.13
C GLU A 340 -16.10 -12.53 -16.67
N ILE A 341 -15.01 -12.42 -15.91
CA ILE A 341 -13.80 -11.68 -16.32
C ILE A 341 -13.28 -12.13 -17.70
N PRO A 342 -13.13 -13.44 -18.01
CA PRO A 342 -12.62 -13.87 -19.32
C PRO A 342 -13.52 -13.42 -20.48
N ILE A 343 -14.84 -13.42 -20.27
CA ILE A 343 -15.81 -12.99 -21.27
C ILE A 343 -15.70 -11.48 -21.52
N GLN A 344 -15.64 -10.68 -20.45
CA GLN A 344 -15.50 -9.23 -20.55
C GLN A 344 -14.16 -8.80 -21.19
N LEU A 345 -13.06 -9.47 -20.84
CA LEU A 345 -11.76 -9.23 -21.48
C LEU A 345 -11.79 -9.57 -22.97
N GLY A 346 -12.53 -10.62 -23.34
CA GLY A 346 -12.72 -11.02 -24.74
C GLY A 346 -13.46 -9.97 -25.59
N CYS A 347 -14.28 -9.11 -24.99
CA CYS A 347 -15.10 -8.13 -25.73
C CYS A 347 -14.78 -6.66 -25.45
N MET A 348 -13.83 -6.33 -24.58
CA MET A 348 -13.53 -4.94 -24.22
C MET A 348 -13.12 -4.05 -25.41
N HIS A 349 -12.52 -4.64 -26.45
CA HIS A 349 -12.09 -3.94 -27.67
C HIS A 349 -13.28 -3.44 -28.53
N LEU A 350 -14.48 -3.97 -28.31
CA LEU A 350 -15.70 -3.55 -28.99
C LEU A 350 -16.32 -2.30 -28.35
N HIS A 351 -15.84 -1.91 -27.17
CA HIS A 351 -16.51 -0.95 -26.30
C HIS A 351 -15.59 0.21 -25.88
N SER A 352 -16.18 1.19 -25.21
CA SER A 352 -15.45 2.34 -24.64
C SER A 352 -14.28 1.88 -23.76
N PRO A 353 -13.12 2.57 -23.79
CA PRO A 353 -12.00 2.34 -22.86
C PRO A 353 -12.41 2.39 -21.38
N TRP A 354 -13.52 3.06 -21.06
CA TRP A 354 -14.12 3.06 -19.73
C TRP A 354 -14.47 1.64 -19.22
N MET A 355 -14.85 0.72 -20.11
CA MET A 355 -15.13 -0.67 -19.73
C MET A 355 -13.87 -1.35 -19.21
N THR A 356 -12.74 -1.18 -19.90
CA THR A 356 -11.43 -1.67 -19.46
C THR A 356 -11.03 -1.04 -18.13
N TYR A 357 -11.17 0.28 -17.99
CA TYR A 357 -10.92 0.98 -16.73
C TYR A 357 -11.76 0.42 -15.58
N ALA A 358 -13.08 0.32 -15.75
CA ALA A 358 -13.99 -0.12 -14.71
C ALA A 358 -13.72 -1.57 -14.28
N LEU A 359 -13.38 -2.45 -15.23
CA LEU A 359 -13.00 -3.83 -14.96
C LEU A 359 -11.68 -3.91 -14.18
N LEU A 360 -10.65 -3.20 -14.64
CA LEU A 360 -9.34 -3.16 -13.98
C LEU A 360 -9.47 -2.59 -12.57
N TYR A 361 -10.21 -1.49 -12.39
CA TYR A 361 -10.46 -0.91 -11.08
C TYR A 361 -11.14 -1.92 -10.14
N GLN A 362 -12.22 -2.58 -10.57
CA GLN A 362 -12.94 -3.58 -9.74
C GLN A 362 -12.09 -4.82 -9.37
N LEU A 363 -11.08 -5.14 -10.18
CA LEU A 363 -10.15 -6.25 -9.93
C LEU A 363 -8.99 -5.83 -9.01
N ILE A 364 -8.35 -4.70 -9.30
CA ILE A 364 -7.11 -4.26 -8.65
C ILE A 364 -7.39 -3.59 -7.30
N TYR A 365 -8.42 -2.73 -7.24
CA TYR A 365 -8.68 -1.90 -6.06
C TYR A 365 -8.82 -2.72 -4.77
N PRO A 366 -9.63 -3.80 -4.72
CA PRO A 366 -9.75 -4.60 -3.50
C PRO A 366 -8.41 -5.24 -3.09
N MET A 367 -7.59 -5.68 -4.05
CA MET A 367 -6.29 -6.30 -3.78
C MET A 367 -5.28 -5.29 -3.23
N MET A 368 -5.21 -4.10 -3.85
CA MET A 368 -4.36 -3.01 -3.37
C MET A 368 -4.75 -2.55 -1.97
N MET A 369 -6.04 -2.49 -1.67
CA MET A 369 -6.54 -2.16 -0.34
C MET A 369 -6.19 -3.25 0.68
N ILE A 370 -6.37 -4.54 0.35
CA ILE A 370 -5.96 -5.66 1.22
C ILE A 370 -4.46 -5.59 1.51
N TYR A 371 -3.64 -5.41 0.47
CA TYR A 371 -2.19 -5.31 0.60
C TYR A 371 -1.80 -4.14 1.53
N ASN A 372 -2.31 -2.93 1.27
CA ASN A 372 -1.97 -1.76 2.08
C ASN A 372 -2.43 -1.92 3.53
N LEU A 373 -3.62 -2.49 3.76
CA LEU A 373 -4.12 -2.77 5.11
C LEU A 373 -3.22 -3.76 5.84
N VAL A 374 -2.96 -4.94 5.24
CA VAL A 374 -2.13 -5.99 5.85
C VAL A 374 -0.72 -5.45 6.11
N ASN A 375 -0.15 -4.71 5.17
CA ASN A 375 1.15 -4.09 5.32
C ASN A 375 1.16 -3.07 6.48
N CYS A 376 0.17 -2.17 6.54
CA CYS A 376 0.05 -1.20 7.61
C CYS A 376 -0.13 -1.87 8.99
N ILE A 377 -0.98 -2.89 9.10
CA ILE A 377 -1.26 -3.54 10.40
C ILE A 377 -0.12 -4.44 10.87
N TYR A 378 0.66 -5.08 10.00
CA TYR A 378 1.74 -6.00 10.42
C TYR A 378 3.13 -5.38 10.42
N PHE A 379 3.41 -4.47 9.49
CA PHE A 379 4.76 -3.97 9.21
C PHE A 379 4.85 -2.43 9.23
N GLY A 380 3.73 -1.71 9.18
CA GLY A 380 3.71 -0.26 9.06
C GLY A 380 3.95 0.49 10.36
N THR A 381 4.45 1.73 10.28
CA THR A 381 4.60 2.64 11.44
C THR A 381 3.25 3.16 11.93
N GLY A 382 3.19 3.68 13.16
CA GLY A 382 1.98 4.33 13.69
C GLY A 382 1.55 5.52 12.81
N SER A 383 2.52 6.27 12.29
CA SER A 383 2.31 7.32 11.29
C SER A 383 1.72 6.82 9.96
N GLN A 384 2.18 5.68 9.42
CA GLN A 384 1.63 5.11 8.18
C GLN A 384 0.18 4.64 8.35
N MET A 385 -0.13 3.99 9.48
CA MET A 385 -1.49 3.62 9.84
C MET A 385 -2.40 4.86 9.90
N SER A 386 -1.91 5.93 10.52
CA SER A 386 -2.64 7.20 10.66
C SER A 386 -2.98 7.80 9.30
N TRP A 387 -2.01 7.90 8.39
CA TRP A 387 -2.24 8.43 7.04
C TRP A 387 -3.19 7.57 6.21
N TRP A 388 -3.13 6.25 6.35
CA TRP A 388 -4.05 5.35 5.69
C TRP A 388 -5.50 5.55 6.19
N LEU A 389 -5.70 5.65 7.51
CA LEU A 389 -7.00 5.92 8.12
C LEU A 389 -7.56 7.30 7.73
N VAL A 390 -6.72 8.34 7.75
CA VAL A 390 -7.08 9.70 7.32
C VAL A 390 -7.51 9.70 5.86
N SER A 391 -6.80 8.98 4.99
CA SER A 391 -7.14 8.88 3.56
C SER A 391 -8.51 8.24 3.33
N ILE A 392 -8.82 7.15 4.03
CA ILE A 392 -10.14 6.48 3.94
C ILE A 392 -11.24 7.38 4.50
N ALA A 393 -11.01 8.01 5.65
CA ALA A 393 -11.96 8.94 6.26
C ALA A 393 -12.25 10.13 5.34
N PHE A 394 -11.22 10.71 4.73
CA PHE A 394 -11.34 11.83 3.79
C PHE A 394 -12.23 11.47 2.58
N VAL A 395 -11.98 10.33 1.93
CA VAL A 395 -12.82 9.89 0.80
C VAL A 395 -14.24 9.55 1.26
N GLY A 396 -14.41 8.97 2.46
CA GLY A 396 -15.72 8.71 3.06
C GLY A 396 -16.52 10.00 3.30
N LEU A 397 -15.87 11.04 3.82
CA LEU A 397 -16.45 12.37 4.02
C LEU A 397 -16.81 13.03 2.68
N LEU A 398 -15.96 12.91 1.67
CA LEU A 398 -16.24 13.43 0.32
C LEU A 398 -17.48 12.76 -0.30
N LYS A 399 -17.60 11.43 -0.18
CA LYS A 399 -18.78 10.67 -0.61
C LYS A 399 -20.03 11.10 0.13
N THR A 400 -19.92 11.25 1.44
CA THR A 400 -21.00 11.70 2.31
C THR A 400 -21.49 13.10 1.93
N ALA A 401 -20.58 14.07 1.81
CA ALA A 401 -20.90 15.45 1.45
C ALA A 401 -21.61 15.52 0.09
N TYR A 402 -21.10 14.79 -0.91
CA TYR A 402 -21.73 14.71 -2.23
C TYR A 402 -23.14 14.10 -2.15
N ALA A 403 -23.30 12.95 -1.49
CA ALA A 403 -24.58 12.26 -1.44
C ALA A 403 -25.64 13.08 -0.68
N VAL A 404 -25.30 13.69 0.46
CA VAL A 404 -26.20 14.60 1.18
C VAL A 404 -26.57 15.80 0.31
N ARG A 405 -25.60 16.38 -0.41
CA ARG A 405 -25.84 17.54 -1.27
C ARG A 405 -26.75 17.24 -2.47
N VAL A 406 -26.65 16.04 -3.04
CA VAL A 406 -27.42 15.64 -4.23
C VAL A 406 -28.80 15.09 -3.88
N THR A 407 -28.89 14.35 -2.78
CA THR A 407 -30.17 13.72 -2.36
C THR A 407 -30.99 14.63 -1.46
N GLY A 408 -30.35 15.53 -0.70
CA GLY A 408 -30.99 16.31 0.36
C GLY A 408 -31.40 15.47 1.58
N ASP A 409 -31.02 14.20 1.63
CA ASP A 409 -31.39 13.24 2.66
C ASP A 409 -30.24 13.06 3.66
N LYS A 410 -30.54 13.27 4.95
CA LYS A 410 -29.57 13.22 6.04
C LYS A 410 -29.07 11.79 6.30
N LYS A 411 -29.78 10.74 5.89
CA LYS A 411 -29.32 9.36 6.09
C LYS A 411 -27.97 9.07 5.42
N PHE A 412 -27.59 9.85 4.41
CA PHE A 412 -26.29 9.69 3.76
C PHE A 412 -25.10 10.13 4.61
N PHE A 413 -25.30 10.77 5.78
CA PHE A 413 -24.22 10.96 6.78
C PHE A 413 -23.59 9.64 7.25
N PHE A 414 -24.34 8.53 7.16
CA PHE A 414 -23.85 7.21 7.53
C PHE A 414 -23.07 6.49 6.43
N THR A 415 -22.84 7.12 5.27
CA THR A 415 -22.12 6.51 4.14
C THR A 415 -20.71 6.09 4.54
N THR A 416 -19.99 6.90 5.34
CA THR A 416 -18.63 6.56 5.80
C THR A 416 -18.60 5.25 6.60
N ILE A 417 -19.70 4.88 7.26
CA ILE A 417 -19.80 3.70 8.11
C ILE A 417 -20.01 2.42 7.29
N TYR A 418 -20.55 2.53 6.06
CA TYR A 418 -20.57 1.41 5.12
C TYR A 418 -19.15 0.86 4.88
N GLY A 419 -18.10 1.67 5.05
CA GLY A 419 -16.72 1.21 5.05
C GLY A 419 -16.48 0.02 5.98
N LEU A 420 -17.09 -0.02 7.17
CA LEU A 420 -16.97 -1.15 8.09
C LEU A 420 -17.61 -2.42 7.53
N LEU A 421 -18.82 -2.30 6.97
CA LEU A 421 -19.51 -3.44 6.35
C LEU A 421 -18.73 -3.97 5.13
N TYR A 422 -18.11 -3.06 4.38
CA TYR A 422 -17.21 -3.40 3.29
C TYR A 422 -15.97 -4.17 3.80
N MET A 423 -15.28 -3.64 4.81
CA MET A 423 -14.04 -4.22 5.34
C MET A 423 -14.25 -5.57 6.04
N LEU A 424 -15.31 -5.71 6.84
CA LEU A 424 -15.55 -6.89 7.65
C LEU A 424 -16.27 -8.00 6.89
N GLY A 425 -17.04 -7.67 5.85
CA GLY A 425 -17.86 -8.65 5.14
C GLY A 425 -17.58 -8.74 3.64
N TYR A 426 -17.56 -7.63 2.91
CA TYR A 426 -17.40 -7.67 1.44
C TYR A 426 -16.01 -8.14 1.00
N VAL A 427 -14.97 -7.69 1.70
CA VAL A 427 -13.57 -8.06 1.44
C VAL A 427 -13.34 -9.57 1.63
N PRO A 428 -13.65 -10.16 2.80
CA PRO A 428 -13.52 -11.60 2.97
C PRO A 428 -14.42 -12.38 2.01
N ALA A 429 -15.63 -11.89 1.69
CA ALA A 429 -16.50 -12.51 0.69
C ALA A 429 -15.84 -12.57 -0.69
N LYS A 430 -15.13 -11.51 -1.12
CA LYS A 430 -14.39 -11.49 -2.38
C LYS A 430 -13.21 -12.46 -2.39
N ILE A 431 -12.40 -12.49 -1.32
CA ILE A 431 -11.25 -13.40 -1.21
C ILE A 431 -11.75 -14.85 -1.26
N PHE A 432 -12.74 -15.17 -0.43
CA PHE A 432 -13.32 -16.50 -0.37
C PHE A 432 -13.99 -16.91 -1.70
N ALA A 433 -14.68 -15.98 -2.37
CA ALA A 433 -15.25 -16.23 -3.69
C ALA A 433 -14.19 -16.59 -4.74
N ALA A 434 -13.03 -15.93 -4.73
CA ALA A 434 -11.93 -16.22 -5.64
C ALA A 434 -11.30 -17.59 -5.38
N LEU A 435 -11.17 -17.98 -4.11
CA LEU A 435 -10.61 -19.28 -3.71
C LEU A 435 -11.58 -20.45 -3.94
N THR A 436 -12.89 -20.19 -3.98
CA THR A 436 -13.92 -21.24 -4.07
C THR A 436 -14.72 -21.18 -5.38
N LEU A 437 -14.10 -20.72 -6.47
CA LEU A 437 -14.75 -20.61 -7.79
C LEU A 437 -15.23 -21.95 -8.35
N TYR A 438 -14.62 -23.06 -7.95
CA TYR A 438 -15.00 -24.43 -8.35
C TYR A 438 -16.25 -24.95 -7.63
N ASP A 439 -16.63 -24.35 -6.49
CA ASP A 439 -17.72 -24.83 -5.65
C ASP A 439 -19.06 -24.13 -5.97
N ASN A 440 -20.04 -24.93 -6.40
CA ASN A 440 -21.41 -24.53 -6.71
C ASN A 440 -22.46 -25.02 -5.69
N SER A 441 -22.06 -25.73 -4.63
CA SER A 441 -22.96 -26.33 -3.63
C SER A 441 -23.74 -25.32 -2.77
N TRP A 442 -23.31 -24.06 -2.78
CA TRP A 442 -23.83 -22.96 -1.95
C TRP A 442 -24.97 -22.14 -2.60
N GLY A 443 -25.39 -22.53 -3.80
CA GLY A 443 -26.03 -21.62 -4.78
C GLY A 443 -27.54 -21.47 -4.76
N THR A 444 -28.32 -22.26 -4.01
CA THR A 444 -29.80 -22.22 -4.09
C THR A 444 -30.41 -21.24 -3.08
N SER A 445 -31.21 -20.30 -3.59
CA SER A 445 -31.77 -19.14 -2.89
C SER A 445 -33.03 -19.42 -2.07
N ALA A 446 -33.34 -20.69 -1.75
CA ALA A 446 -34.59 -21.01 -1.08
C ALA A 446 -34.59 -20.45 0.36
N ARG A 447 -35.36 -19.36 0.59
CA ARG A 447 -35.54 -18.71 1.90
C ARG A 447 -36.09 -19.69 2.97
N LEU A 448 -36.78 -20.75 2.54
CA LEU A 448 -37.41 -21.78 3.35
C LEU A 448 -36.50 -22.98 3.70
N ILE A 449 -35.39 -23.22 2.99
CA ILE A 449 -34.50 -24.37 3.27
C ILE A 449 -33.31 -23.90 4.11
N ARG A 450 -33.51 -23.82 5.43
CA ARG A 450 -32.43 -23.75 6.40
C ARG A 450 -32.30 -25.13 7.03
N ASN A 451 -31.09 -25.71 7.07
CA ASN A 451 -30.55 -26.34 8.29
C ASN A 451 -29.12 -26.91 8.23
N PHE A 452 -28.39 -26.97 7.10
CA PHE A 452 -27.10 -27.69 7.11
C PHE A 452 -25.82 -27.00 6.58
N THR A 453 -25.88 -25.77 6.05
CA THR A 453 -24.68 -25.08 5.48
C THR A 453 -24.24 -23.83 6.25
N GLN A 454 -24.42 -23.76 7.57
CA GLN A 454 -24.11 -22.51 8.30
C GLN A 454 -22.62 -22.29 8.57
N LEU A 455 -21.81 -23.32 8.87
CA LEU A 455 -20.46 -23.12 9.40
C LEU A 455 -19.48 -22.51 8.38
N GLN A 456 -19.52 -22.92 7.10
CA GLN A 456 -18.56 -22.38 6.11
C GLN A 456 -18.81 -20.91 5.77
N ASN A 457 -20.05 -20.41 5.94
CA ASN A 457 -20.34 -18.97 5.78
C ASN A 457 -19.59 -18.10 6.81
N TYR A 458 -19.16 -18.68 7.94
CA TYR A 458 -18.37 -17.98 8.95
C TYR A 458 -16.87 -18.04 8.69
N ILE A 459 -16.38 -19.00 7.88
CA ILE A 459 -14.94 -19.18 7.65
C ILE A 459 -14.29 -17.89 7.14
N ALA A 460 -14.87 -17.28 6.10
CA ALA A 460 -14.31 -16.08 5.49
C ALA A 460 -14.24 -14.89 6.47
N PRO A 461 -15.35 -14.44 7.10
CA PRO A 461 -15.30 -13.32 8.04
C PRO A 461 -14.50 -13.62 9.31
N VAL A 462 -14.53 -14.86 9.84
CA VAL A 462 -13.76 -15.23 11.04
C VAL A 462 -12.26 -15.26 10.73
N THR A 463 -11.84 -15.91 9.65
CA THR A 463 -10.42 -15.96 9.26
C THR A 463 -9.87 -14.56 9.02
N TRP A 464 -10.62 -13.72 8.31
CA TRP A 464 -10.24 -12.33 8.08
C TRP A 464 -10.20 -11.51 9.36
N GLY A 465 -11.20 -11.67 10.24
CA GLY A 465 -11.23 -11.05 11.56
C GLY A 465 -10.00 -11.43 12.39
N SER A 466 -9.60 -12.70 12.38
CA SER A 466 -8.38 -13.17 13.05
C SER A 466 -7.11 -12.53 12.48
N ILE A 467 -6.98 -12.43 11.15
CA ILE A 467 -5.82 -11.75 10.51
C ILE A 467 -5.73 -10.29 10.97
N LEU A 468 -6.86 -9.56 10.94
CA LEU A 468 -6.87 -8.16 11.39
C LEU A 468 -6.55 -8.03 12.88
N PHE A 469 -7.10 -8.92 13.70
CA PHE A 469 -6.87 -8.95 15.14
C PHE A 469 -5.40 -9.21 15.46
N PHE A 470 -4.80 -10.27 14.92
CA PHE A 470 -3.39 -10.60 15.18
C PHE A 470 -2.44 -9.53 14.67
N GLY A 471 -2.68 -8.95 13.49
CA GLY A 471 -1.86 -7.85 12.98
C GLY A 471 -1.86 -6.64 13.92
N PHE A 472 -3.05 -6.25 14.39
CA PHE A 472 -3.21 -5.11 15.30
C PHE A 472 -2.40 -5.25 16.60
N PHE A 473 -2.28 -6.45 17.16
CA PHE A 473 -1.49 -6.70 18.37
C PHE A 473 0.00 -6.97 18.10
N HIS A 474 0.33 -7.56 16.94
CA HIS A 474 1.71 -7.87 16.57
C HIS A 474 2.55 -6.61 16.36
N ASN A 475 2.00 -5.60 15.70
CA ASN A 475 2.75 -4.40 15.33
C ASN A 475 3.29 -3.60 16.54
N PRO A 476 2.47 -3.23 17.56
CA PRO A 476 2.99 -2.60 18.77
C PRO A 476 4.06 -3.44 19.50
N SER A 477 3.90 -4.77 19.51
CA SER A 477 4.87 -5.66 20.15
C SER A 477 6.23 -5.66 19.44
N ARG A 478 6.23 -5.61 18.11
CA ARG A 478 7.43 -5.46 17.29
C ARG A 478 8.12 -4.11 17.54
N TYR A 479 7.38 -3.00 17.48
CA TYR A 479 7.95 -1.67 17.74
C TYR A 479 8.54 -1.53 19.15
N SER A 480 7.95 -2.21 20.14
CA SER A 480 8.49 -2.23 21.51
C SER A 480 9.79 -3.03 21.66
N GLN A 481 10.07 -3.95 20.74
CA GLN A 481 11.26 -4.82 20.76
C GLN A 481 12.40 -4.28 19.89
N GLU A 482 12.10 -3.53 18.82
CA GLU A 482 13.09 -3.02 17.86
C GLU A 482 13.73 -1.67 18.27
N ILE A 483 13.22 -0.97 19.29
CA ILE A 483 13.79 0.32 19.75
C ILE A 483 14.44 0.16 21.13
N PRO A 484 15.78 0.06 21.23
CA PRO A 484 16.46 0.18 22.53
C PRO A 484 16.40 1.63 22.99
N LEU A 485 15.66 1.89 24.07
CA LEU A 485 15.55 3.22 24.66
C LEU A 485 16.85 3.59 25.40
N ARG A 486 17.45 4.74 25.05
CA ARG A 486 18.49 5.39 25.86
C ARG A 486 17.86 6.07 27.08
N GLU A 487 18.52 6.02 28.24
CA GLU A 487 18.04 6.68 29.47
C GLU A 487 17.84 8.19 29.26
N GLY A 488 16.70 8.71 29.73
CA GLY A 488 16.37 10.15 29.69
C GLY A 488 15.64 10.64 28.44
N GLN A 489 15.58 9.86 27.35
CA GLN A 489 14.66 10.16 26.24
C GLN A 489 13.32 9.47 26.47
N SER A 490 12.25 10.26 26.62
CA SER A 490 10.89 9.74 26.52
C SER A 490 10.75 9.00 25.18
N PRO A 491 10.23 7.75 25.16
CA PRO A 491 10.15 6.97 23.94
C PRO A 491 9.43 7.78 22.86
N PRO A 492 9.80 7.67 21.57
CA PRO A 492 9.02 8.27 20.48
C PRO A 492 7.56 7.78 20.48
N MET A 493 7.25 6.74 21.27
CA MET A 493 5.91 6.38 21.71
C MET A 493 5.06 7.57 22.18
N PHE A 494 5.59 8.63 22.81
CA PHE A 494 4.70 9.68 23.30
C PHE A 494 3.98 10.45 22.19
N SER A 495 4.56 10.55 20.99
CA SER A 495 3.89 11.18 19.83
C SER A 495 3.02 10.17 19.06
N GLU A 496 3.53 8.96 18.78
CA GLU A 496 2.79 7.96 18.01
C GLU A 496 1.68 7.26 18.83
N VAL A 497 1.89 7.01 20.12
CA VAL A 497 0.83 6.52 21.04
C VAL A 497 -0.19 7.62 21.30
N PHE A 498 0.20 8.90 21.34
CA PHE A 498 -0.76 9.99 21.45
C PHE A 498 -1.61 10.13 20.19
N VAL A 499 -1.04 9.98 18.99
CA VAL A 499 -1.78 9.95 17.72
C VAL A 499 -2.68 8.70 17.66
N MET A 500 -2.17 7.52 17.99
CA MET A 500 -2.97 6.29 18.08
C MET A 500 -4.11 6.41 19.10
N ARG A 501 -3.85 6.94 20.31
CA ARG A 501 -4.87 7.18 21.33
C ARG A 501 -5.89 8.23 20.89
N SER A 502 -5.45 9.29 20.21
CA SER A 502 -6.32 10.34 19.67
C SER A 502 -7.18 9.82 18.52
N LEU A 503 -6.64 8.94 17.67
CA LEU A 503 -7.38 8.27 16.60
C LEU A 503 -8.34 7.20 17.13
N ILE A 504 -7.94 6.44 18.15
CA ILE A 504 -8.84 5.52 18.87
C ILE A 504 -9.94 6.32 19.57
N LEU A 505 -9.62 7.43 20.24
CA LEU A 505 -10.61 8.31 20.85
C LEU A 505 -11.51 8.96 19.79
N PHE A 506 -10.99 9.35 18.62
CA PHE A 506 -11.81 9.86 17.51
C PHE A 506 -12.71 8.77 16.93
N ALA A 507 -12.18 7.56 16.71
CA ALA A 507 -12.96 6.42 16.23
C ALA A 507 -14.03 6.02 17.24
N VAL A 508 -13.70 5.97 18.53
CA VAL A 508 -14.62 5.69 19.64
C VAL A 508 -15.62 6.81 19.84
N ALA A 509 -15.24 8.08 19.70
CA ALA A 509 -16.16 9.21 19.75
C ALA A 509 -17.08 9.25 18.52
N TYR A 510 -16.58 8.90 17.34
CA TYR A 510 -17.37 8.81 16.11
C TYR A 510 -18.32 7.61 16.13
N LEU A 511 -17.85 6.43 16.55
CA LEU A 511 -18.66 5.22 16.79
C LEU A 511 -19.64 5.43 17.96
N GLY A 512 -19.24 6.18 18.99
CA GLY A 512 -20.03 6.51 20.16
C GLY A 512 -21.13 7.54 19.84
N ALA A 513 -20.81 8.58 19.06
CA ALA A 513 -21.81 9.52 18.52
C ALA A 513 -22.76 8.80 17.55
N PHE A 514 -22.26 7.85 16.78
CA PHE A 514 -23.06 6.96 15.94
C PHE A 514 -24.01 6.08 16.76
N LEU A 515 -23.51 5.37 17.78
CA LEU A 515 -24.28 4.54 18.69
C LEU A 515 -25.32 5.37 19.47
N TRP A 516 -24.92 6.54 19.98
CA TRP A 516 -25.81 7.46 20.68
C TRP A 516 -26.91 8.00 19.78
N PHE A 517 -26.61 8.40 18.54
CA PHE A 517 -27.62 8.81 17.57
C PHE A 517 -28.56 7.65 17.23
N PHE A 518 -28.04 6.43 16.99
CA PHE A 518 -28.84 5.24 16.68
C PHE A 518 -29.78 4.83 17.83
N VAL A 519 -29.29 4.88 19.08
CA VAL A 519 -30.10 4.61 20.28
C VAL A 519 -31.14 5.72 20.48
N ARG A 520 -30.79 6.98 20.23
CA ARG A 520 -31.68 8.14 20.42
C ARG A 520 -32.71 8.32 19.30
N THR A 521 -32.42 7.89 18.07
CA THR A 521 -33.39 7.90 16.95
C THR A 521 -34.20 6.62 16.83
N GLY A 522 -34.06 5.67 17.77
CA GLY A 522 -34.88 4.45 17.83
C GLY A 522 -34.54 3.37 16.79
N VAL A 523 -33.44 3.50 16.05
CA VAL A 523 -33.11 2.59 14.93
C VAL A 523 -32.61 1.21 15.42
N LEU A 524 -32.21 1.09 16.70
CA LEU A 524 -31.82 -0.20 17.29
C LEU A 524 -32.93 -0.93 18.07
N VAL A 525 -34.07 -0.29 18.33
CA VAL A 525 -35.20 -0.92 19.02
C VAL A 525 -36.51 -0.31 18.50
N SER A 526 -36.95 -0.74 17.33
CA SER A 526 -38.38 -0.90 17.11
C SER A 526 -38.57 -2.30 16.57
N ASP A 527 -39.48 -3.05 17.19
CA ASP A 527 -40.03 -4.28 16.64
C ASP A 527 -40.21 -4.17 15.14
N TYR A 528 -39.99 -5.30 14.44
CA TYR A 528 -40.19 -5.49 13.00
C TYR A 528 -41.50 -4.85 12.51
N LYS A 529 -41.47 -3.55 12.26
CA LYS A 529 -42.50 -2.81 11.55
C LYS A 529 -41.91 -2.61 10.17
N ARG A 530 -42.57 -3.23 9.19
CA ARG A 530 -42.45 -2.82 7.78
C ARG A 530 -42.62 -1.30 7.82
N ASP A 531 -41.61 -0.54 7.39
CA ASP A 531 -41.64 0.93 7.45
C ASP A 531 -42.81 1.51 6.63
N PHE A 532 -43.52 0.69 5.83
CA PHE A 532 -44.66 1.10 5.00
C PHE A 532 -45.71 -0.02 4.87
N SER A 533 -46.99 0.34 4.85
CA SER A 533 -48.08 -0.55 4.40
C SER A 533 -48.13 -0.59 2.86
N TYR A 534 -48.70 -1.67 2.30
CA TYR A 534 -48.91 -1.80 0.85
C TYR A 534 -49.76 -0.63 0.28
N GLU A 535 -50.66 -0.07 1.08
CA GLU A 535 -51.52 1.05 0.70
C GLU A 535 -50.76 2.39 0.65
N GLU A 536 -49.82 2.64 1.56
CA GLU A 536 -49.05 3.91 1.60
C GLU A 536 -48.12 4.12 0.38
N LEU A 537 -47.59 3.04 -0.19
CA LEU A 537 -46.76 3.09 -1.40
C LEU A 537 -47.63 3.30 -2.66
N TYR A 538 -48.87 2.83 -2.63
CA TYR A 538 -49.87 3.00 -3.69
C TYR A 538 -50.46 4.43 -3.68
N GLU A 539 -50.77 4.98 -2.50
CA GLU A 539 -51.27 6.35 -2.36
C GLU A 539 -50.18 7.42 -2.61
N SER A 540 -48.94 7.16 -2.21
CA SER A 540 -47.84 8.13 -2.42
C SER A 540 -47.35 8.21 -3.88
N THR A 541 -47.61 7.21 -4.72
CA THR A 541 -47.23 7.24 -6.15
C THR A 541 -48.17 8.11 -7.00
N ASP A 542 -49.43 8.32 -6.58
CA ASP A 542 -50.34 9.29 -7.23
C ASP A 542 -50.00 10.76 -6.88
N SER A 543 -49.24 11.02 -5.80
CA SER A 543 -48.83 12.38 -5.41
C SER A 543 -47.71 13.00 -6.28
N TYR A 544 -47.13 12.24 -7.20
CA TYR A 544 -45.96 12.67 -7.99
C TYR A 544 -46.26 13.54 -9.22
N ILE A 545 -47.52 13.90 -9.49
CA ILE A 545 -47.87 14.72 -10.65
C ILE A 545 -48.97 15.75 -10.32
N HIS A 546 -48.57 16.92 -9.80
CA HIS A 546 -49.21 18.18 -10.19
C HIS A 546 -48.14 19.08 -10.83
N VAL A 547 -48.30 19.34 -12.13
CA VAL A 547 -47.43 20.24 -12.90
C VAL A 547 -48.12 21.61 -12.99
N GLU A 548 -47.71 22.54 -12.15
CA GLU A 548 -47.84 23.97 -12.43
C GLU A 548 -46.47 24.64 -12.32
N GLY A 549 -46.08 25.38 -13.37
CA GLY A 549 -44.99 26.35 -13.29
C GLY A 549 -43.56 25.82 -13.18
N GLY A 550 -43.09 24.98 -14.11
CA GLY A 550 -41.70 25.02 -14.61
C GLY A 550 -40.51 24.78 -13.64
N LYS A 551 -40.70 24.46 -12.35
CA LYS A 551 -39.62 24.14 -11.40
C LYS A 551 -39.90 22.83 -10.66
N ARG A 552 -39.28 21.73 -11.11
CA ARG A 552 -39.28 20.45 -10.37
C ARG A 552 -38.46 20.59 -9.07
N LYS A 553 -39.10 20.74 -7.92
CA LYS A 553 -38.53 20.38 -6.61
C LYS A 553 -38.79 18.89 -6.38
N VAL A 554 -37.75 18.13 -6.05
CA VAL A 554 -37.89 16.77 -5.51
C VAL A 554 -38.39 16.92 -4.08
N ALA A 555 -39.65 16.57 -3.81
CA ALA A 555 -40.20 16.63 -2.46
C ALA A 555 -39.58 15.51 -1.60
N ARG A 556 -39.13 15.87 -0.40
CA ARG A 556 -38.74 14.96 0.67
C ARG A 556 -39.97 14.19 1.16
N PHE A 557 -39.82 12.90 1.39
CA PHE A 557 -40.59 12.21 2.41
C PHE A 557 -40.07 12.71 3.76
N GLU A 558 -40.83 13.53 4.48
CA GLU A 558 -40.66 13.72 5.92
C GLU A 558 -41.75 12.88 6.62
N PRO A 559 -41.41 12.05 7.61
CA PRO A 559 -42.43 11.39 8.42
C PRO A 559 -43.06 12.45 9.34
N THR A 560 -44.29 12.88 9.04
CA THR A 560 -45.04 13.78 9.91
C THR A 560 -45.51 13.02 11.15
N MET A 561 -44.89 13.33 12.29
CA MET A 561 -45.25 12.92 13.65
C MET A 561 -46.45 13.72 14.20
N ALA A 562 -47.51 13.94 13.41
CA ALA A 562 -48.70 14.65 13.90
C ALA A 562 -49.94 14.32 13.06
N ALA A 563 -50.83 13.47 13.60
CA ALA A 563 -52.30 13.59 13.54
C ALA A 563 -52.98 12.27 13.98
N LEU A 564 -52.92 11.96 15.27
CA LEU A 564 -54.00 11.23 15.94
C LEU A 564 -54.77 12.27 16.74
N ASN A 565 -55.82 12.83 16.15
CA ASN A 565 -57.02 13.34 16.83
C ASN A 565 -57.99 13.95 15.81
N GLY A 566 -59.20 13.39 15.71
CA GLY A 566 -60.39 14.15 15.35
C GLY A 566 -61.10 13.81 14.04
N ALA A 567 -62.15 12.99 14.17
CA ALA A 567 -63.51 13.21 13.66
C ALA A 567 -63.84 13.17 12.14
N ASN A 568 -64.61 12.12 11.78
CA ASN A 568 -65.94 12.10 11.12
C ASN A 568 -66.32 13.09 9.99
N ASN A 569 -67.02 12.50 8.99
CA ASN A 569 -67.99 13.03 7.99
C ASN A 569 -67.50 13.30 6.54
N VAL A 570 -67.79 12.35 5.62
CA VAL A 570 -68.65 12.38 4.38
C VAL A 570 -68.79 13.74 3.63
N PRO A 571 -68.93 13.86 2.27
CA PRO A 571 -69.25 12.87 1.20
C PRO A 571 -68.41 12.90 -0.11
N LEU A 572 -68.63 11.90 -0.97
CA LEU A 572 -68.32 11.85 -2.41
C LEU A 572 -69.08 12.91 -3.23
N PRO A 573 -68.50 13.40 -4.35
CA PRO A 573 -69.34 13.70 -5.53
C PRO A 573 -68.75 13.24 -6.89
N SER A 574 -69.61 12.47 -7.58
CA SER A 574 -70.06 12.56 -8.99
C SER A 574 -69.11 12.89 -10.16
N THR A 575 -69.20 12.02 -11.17
CA THR A 575 -68.94 12.24 -12.61
C THR A 575 -69.57 13.53 -13.17
N PRO A 576 -68.97 14.12 -14.22
CA PRO A 576 -69.70 14.11 -15.51
C PRO A 576 -68.83 14.00 -16.79
N ASP A 577 -69.35 13.20 -17.72
CA ASP A 577 -69.70 13.45 -19.13
C ASP A 577 -68.84 14.31 -20.09
N LEU A 578 -68.52 13.65 -21.21
CA LEU A 578 -68.80 13.98 -22.62
C LEU A 578 -68.55 15.41 -23.17
N GLU A 579 -67.99 15.35 -24.39
CA GLU A 579 -68.38 16.09 -25.60
C GLU A 579 -67.46 17.20 -26.18
N ARG A 580 -67.29 17.06 -27.50
CA ARG A 580 -67.08 18.07 -28.56
C ARG A 580 -65.66 18.49 -28.98
N GLN A 581 -65.34 18.05 -30.20
CA GLN A 581 -64.51 18.78 -31.17
C GLN A 581 -65.10 20.19 -31.46
N PRO A 582 -64.37 21.11 -32.13
CA PRO A 582 -64.40 21.09 -33.59
C PRO A 582 -63.08 21.41 -34.31
N LEU A 583 -63.02 20.83 -35.51
CA LEU A 583 -62.39 21.28 -36.75
C LEU A 583 -62.08 22.79 -36.86
N LEU A 584 -60.97 23.15 -37.54
CA LEU A 584 -60.98 24.13 -38.63
C LEU A 584 -59.69 24.13 -39.48
N ASN A 585 -59.93 23.80 -40.75
CA ASN A 585 -59.24 24.07 -42.00
C ASN A 585 -58.16 25.18 -42.08
N GLY A 586 -57.04 24.84 -42.72
CA GLY A 586 -56.83 25.22 -44.13
C GLY A 586 -55.82 26.35 -44.45
N HIS A 587 -55.25 26.22 -45.66
CA HIS A 587 -54.32 27.10 -46.41
C HIS A 587 -52.82 26.79 -46.16
N GLY A 588 -51.98 26.48 -47.15
CA GLY A 588 -52.10 26.55 -48.61
C GLY A 588 -51.03 27.47 -49.19
N ARG A 589 -50.16 26.87 -50.02
CA ARG A 589 -49.33 27.45 -51.12
C ARG A 589 -47.87 27.87 -50.86
N ASN A 590 -47.02 27.13 -51.58
CA ASN A 590 -46.07 27.58 -52.61
C ASN A 590 -44.71 28.19 -52.24
N ALA A 591 -43.69 27.44 -52.69
CA ALA A 591 -42.69 27.82 -53.69
C ALA A 591 -41.29 28.26 -53.25
N SER A 592 -40.37 27.40 -53.69
CA SER A 592 -39.19 27.71 -54.53
C SER A 592 -37.87 28.16 -53.90
N SER A 593 -36.89 27.29 -54.18
CA SER A 593 -35.59 27.59 -54.82
C SER A 593 -34.43 28.08 -53.95
N GLY A 594 -33.27 27.46 -54.17
CA GLY A 594 -31.98 27.94 -53.68
C GLY A 594 -30.89 26.87 -53.65
N ASN A 595 -30.45 26.44 -54.83
CA ASN A 595 -29.27 25.61 -55.08
C ASN A 595 -27.96 26.22 -54.52
N GLY A 596 -26.99 25.36 -54.23
CA GLY A 596 -25.59 25.75 -54.04
C GLY A 596 -24.66 24.54 -53.91
N ALA A 597 -24.29 23.95 -55.04
CA ALA A 597 -23.26 22.91 -55.19
C ALA A 597 -21.91 23.52 -55.56
N TYR A 598 -20.80 22.90 -55.14
CA TYR A 598 -19.51 22.78 -55.87
C TYR A 598 -18.75 21.55 -55.27
N ASN A 599 -18.58 20.41 -55.95
CA ASN A 599 -17.59 20.03 -56.99
C ASN A 599 -16.11 20.17 -56.52
N THR A 600 -15.13 19.29 -56.77
CA THR A 600 -14.99 18.01 -57.52
C THR A 600 -13.53 17.49 -57.42
N ASN A 601 -13.33 16.25 -57.88
CA ASN A 601 -12.10 15.61 -58.45
C ASN A 601 -11.10 14.93 -57.49
N GLY A 602 -10.61 13.72 -57.75
CA GLY A 602 -10.85 12.78 -58.86
C GLY A 602 -9.78 11.67 -58.94
N ILE A 603 -10.12 10.62 -59.71
CA ILE A 603 -9.25 9.69 -60.48
C ILE A 603 -8.60 8.53 -59.68
N GLY A 604 -8.67 7.25 -60.08
CA GLY A 604 -9.27 6.62 -61.27
C GLY A 604 -9.11 5.09 -61.32
N ASN A 605 -9.89 4.48 -62.24
CA ASN A 605 -9.71 3.27 -63.08
C ASN A 605 -9.07 1.98 -62.51
N GLY A 606 -9.56 0.77 -62.81
CA GLY A 606 -10.67 0.37 -63.69
C GLY A 606 -10.77 -1.15 -63.93
N VAL A 607 -11.83 -1.50 -64.68
CA VAL A 607 -12.01 -2.65 -65.61
C VAL A 607 -12.01 -4.07 -65.00
N GLY A 608 -12.95 -4.98 -65.27
CA GLY A 608 -14.13 -4.97 -66.15
C GLY A 608 -14.78 -6.37 -66.29
N GLY A 609 -16.01 -6.38 -66.83
CA GLY A 609 -16.67 -7.50 -67.53
C GLY A 609 -17.23 -8.64 -66.66
N GLY A 610 -18.46 -9.14 -66.79
CA GLY A 610 -19.57 -8.87 -67.70
C GLY A 610 -20.54 -10.07 -67.68
N VAL A 611 -21.83 -9.79 -67.97
CA VAL A 611 -22.88 -10.67 -68.56
C VAL A 611 -23.37 -11.86 -67.69
N GLY A 612 -24.65 -12.19 -67.52
CA GLY A 612 -25.94 -11.72 -68.03
C GLY A 612 -27.05 -12.74 -67.70
N GLY A 613 -28.32 -12.32 -67.74
CA GLY A 613 -29.56 -13.14 -67.73
C GLY A 613 -29.97 -13.75 -66.37
N GLU A 614 -31.23 -13.91 -65.99
CA GLU A 614 -32.54 -13.61 -66.56
C GLU A 614 -33.58 -13.74 -65.42
N ALA A 615 -34.76 -13.15 -65.59
CA ALA A 615 -35.76 -12.93 -64.56
C ALA A 615 -36.57 -14.19 -64.15
N GLN A 616 -37.03 -14.24 -62.89
CA GLN A 616 -38.35 -14.76 -62.55
C GLN A 616 -38.87 -14.22 -61.21
N ALA A 617 -40.05 -13.59 -61.27
CA ALA A 617 -40.75 -12.98 -60.14
C ALA A 617 -41.53 -14.01 -59.33
N ARG A 618 -41.37 -14.03 -58.00
CA ARG A 618 -42.40 -14.47 -57.04
C ARG A 618 -42.35 -13.61 -55.76
N SER A 619 -43.55 -13.27 -55.31
CA SER A 619 -43.95 -12.43 -54.18
C SER A 619 -43.16 -12.61 -52.88
N HIS A 620 -42.59 -11.53 -52.35
CA HIS A 620 -42.01 -11.48 -51.01
C HIS A 620 -42.46 -10.26 -50.20
N ILE A 621 -43.01 -10.58 -49.03
CA ILE A 621 -43.17 -9.76 -47.83
C ILE A 621 -41.84 -9.06 -47.50
N PRO A 622 -41.79 -7.78 -47.12
CA PRO A 622 -40.53 -7.09 -46.87
C PRO A 622 -39.93 -7.51 -45.52
N THR A 623 -39.01 -8.48 -45.56
CA THR A 623 -38.05 -8.77 -44.50
C THR A 623 -36.89 -7.76 -44.57
N ALA A 624 -36.97 -6.70 -43.77
CA ALA A 624 -35.81 -5.89 -43.42
C ALA A 624 -34.97 -6.64 -42.36
N LEU A 625 -34.31 -7.74 -42.77
CA LEU A 625 -33.29 -8.43 -41.99
C LEU A 625 -31.91 -7.89 -42.42
N GLY A 626 -31.14 -7.41 -41.44
CA GLY A 626 -29.73 -7.09 -41.64
C GLY A 626 -28.99 -8.29 -42.24
N ARG A 627 -28.09 -8.01 -43.18
CA ARG A 627 -27.21 -9.01 -43.81
C ARG A 627 -26.57 -9.90 -42.73
N ARG A 628 -26.76 -11.22 -42.83
CA ARG A 628 -25.87 -12.19 -42.17
C ARG A 628 -24.44 -11.95 -42.69
N PRO A 629 -23.41 -11.87 -41.81
CA PRO A 629 -22.03 -11.87 -42.27
C PRO A 629 -21.74 -13.17 -43.02
N SER A 630 -20.96 -13.08 -44.10
CA SER A 630 -20.58 -14.24 -44.91
C SER A 630 -19.75 -15.26 -44.10
N SER A 631 -19.74 -16.53 -44.51
CA SER A 631 -18.89 -17.57 -43.90
C SER A 631 -17.41 -17.16 -43.84
N PHE A 632 -16.98 -16.35 -44.82
CA PHE A 632 -15.65 -15.77 -44.86
C PHE A 632 -15.42 -14.72 -43.75
N GLU A 633 -16.39 -13.83 -43.50
CA GLU A 633 -16.32 -12.86 -42.38
C GLU A 633 -16.41 -13.55 -41.00
N GLN A 634 -17.16 -14.65 -40.87
CA GLN A 634 -17.17 -15.46 -39.65
C GLN A 634 -15.84 -16.17 -39.42
N GLN A 635 -15.19 -16.68 -40.47
CA GLN A 635 -13.89 -17.33 -40.41
C GLN A 635 -12.77 -16.31 -40.12
N GLN A 636 -12.80 -15.13 -40.76
CA GLN A 636 -11.88 -14.02 -40.44
C GLN A 636 -12.08 -13.50 -39.01
N ARG A 637 -13.33 -13.42 -38.52
CA ARG A 637 -13.61 -13.11 -37.11
C ARG A 637 -13.10 -14.21 -36.18
N GLN A 638 -13.26 -15.49 -36.51
CA GLN A 638 -12.74 -16.59 -35.68
C GLN A 638 -11.20 -16.61 -35.64
N GLU A 639 -10.52 -16.36 -36.76
CA GLU A 639 -9.05 -16.26 -36.78
C GLU A 639 -8.55 -15.00 -36.07
N SER A 640 -9.23 -13.87 -36.21
CA SER A 640 -8.92 -12.63 -35.49
C SER A 640 -9.18 -12.78 -33.99
N VAL A 641 -10.26 -13.47 -33.61
CA VAL A 641 -10.59 -13.83 -32.22
C VAL A 641 -9.57 -14.81 -31.67
N GLN A 642 -9.06 -15.78 -32.43
CA GLN A 642 -7.97 -16.67 -32.01
C GLN A 642 -6.63 -15.95 -31.88
N ARG A 643 -6.30 -15.02 -32.78
CA ARG A 643 -5.10 -14.17 -32.67
C ARG A 643 -5.19 -13.20 -31.49
N CYS A 644 -6.37 -12.64 -31.22
CA CYS A 644 -6.63 -11.79 -30.06
C CYS A 644 -6.76 -12.60 -28.77
N TRP A 645 -7.22 -13.85 -28.81
CA TRP A 645 -7.15 -14.80 -27.70
C TRP A 645 -5.70 -15.12 -27.39
N ARG A 646 -4.89 -15.41 -28.41
CA ARG A 646 -3.45 -15.63 -28.23
C ARG A 646 -2.78 -14.36 -27.72
N PHE A 647 -3.13 -13.17 -28.21
CA PHE A 647 -2.53 -11.92 -27.75
C PHE A 647 -3.01 -11.49 -26.35
N GLY A 648 -4.29 -11.68 -26.04
CA GLY A 648 -4.94 -11.39 -24.75
C GLY A 648 -4.55 -12.38 -23.67
N LEU A 649 -4.59 -13.68 -23.98
CA LEU A 649 -4.04 -14.73 -23.14
C LEU A 649 -2.53 -14.58 -23.02
N PHE A 650 -1.80 -14.16 -24.07
CA PHE A 650 -0.38 -13.86 -23.99
C PHE A 650 -0.11 -12.61 -23.17
N THR A 651 -0.95 -11.57 -23.17
CA THR A 651 -0.77 -10.38 -22.32
C THR A 651 -1.22 -10.60 -20.89
N ILE A 652 -2.22 -11.46 -20.66
CA ILE A 652 -2.67 -11.87 -19.33
C ILE A 652 -1.71 -12.91 -18.76
N LEU A 653 -1.24 -13.87 -19.55
CA LEU A 653 -0.12 -14.74 -19.18
C LEU A 653 1.14 -13.90 -19.06
N LEU A 654 1.44 -12.88 -19.87
CA LEU A 654 2.58 -12.00 -19.63
C LEU A 654 2.37 -11.16 -18.38
N ALA A 655 1.15 -10.77 -18.02
CA ALA A 655 0.88 -9.96 -16.85
C ALA A 655 0.80 -10.80 -15.58
N LEU A 656 0.27 -12.02 -15.66
CA LEU A 656 0.25 -13.02 -14.60
C LEU A 656 1.59 -13.70 -14.46
N LEU A 657 2.34 -13.95 -15.53
CA LEU A 657 3.73 -14.39 -15.53
C LEU A 657 4.62 -13.22 -15.20
N ALA A 658 4.36 -11.96 -15.56
CA ALA A 658 5.11 -10.83 -15.00
C ALA A 658 4.72 -10.58 -13.55
N PHE A 659 3.50 -10.89 -13.10
CA PHE A 659 3.09 -10.80 -11.70
C PHE A 659 3.58 -12.01 -10.90
N LEU A 660 3.60 -13.23 -11.47
CA LEU A 660 4.20 -14.41 -10.86
C LEU A 660 5.70 -14.32 -10.94
N LEU A 661 6.28 -13.78 -12.00
CA LEU A 661 7.70 -13.45 -12.11
C LEU A 661 8.00 -12.17 -11.35
N LEU A 662 7.08 -11.30 -10.92
CA LEU A 662 7.36 -10.18 -10.01
C LEU A 662 7.11 -10.56 -8.56
N ALA A 663 6.19 -11.49 -8.29
CA ALA A 663 5.97 -12.09 -6.98
C ALA A 663 6.99 -13.19 -6.71
N LEU A 664 7.40 -13.95 -7.74
CA LEU A 664 8.64 -14.72 -7.76
C LEU A 664 9.78 -13.74 -7.78
N PHE A 665 9.97 -12.76 -8.65
CA PHE A 665 11.07 -11.79 -8.52
C PHE A 665 10.96 -10.85 -7.33
N ASP A 666 9.96 -10.92 -6.44
CA ASP A 666 9.97 -10.30 -5.09
C ASP A 666 10.22 -11.36 -4.01
N MET A 667 9.75 -12.62 -4.16
CA MET A 667 10.20 -13.78 -3.36
C MET A 667 11.65 -14.19 -3.65
N VAL A 668 12.09 -13.92 -4.87
CA VAL A 668 13.32 -14.28 -5.60
C VAL A 668 14.11 -12.99 -5.88
N ARG A 669 13.60 -11.76 -5.66
CA ARG A 669 14.45 -10.63 -5.17
C ARG A 669 14.59 -10.65 -3.67
N GLY A 670 13.77 -11.42 -2.97
CA GLY A 670 14.21 -12.04 -1.74
C GLY A 670 15.53 -12.80 -1.95
N HIS A 671 15.84 -13.33 -3.15
CA HIS A 671 16.89 -14.35 -3.29
C HIS A 671 17.77 -14.45 -4.58
N SER A 672 17.77 -13.55 -5.58
CA SER A 672 18.61 -13.70 -6.80
C SER A 672 18.80 -12.46 -7.72
N GLY A 673 18.63 -11.25 -7.21
CA GLY A 673 19.78 -10.35 -7.32
C GLY A 673 20.51 -10.61 -6.02
N GLY A 674 21.75 -11.14 -6.03
CA GLY A 674 22.52 -11.13 -4.78
C GLY A 674 22.36 -9.73 -4.21
N ALA A 675 21.96 -9.58 -2.94
CA ALA A 675 21.94 -8.26 -2.31
C ALA A 675 23.25 -7.57 -2.74
N PRO A 676 23.23 -6.31 -3.23
CA PRO A 676 24.37 -5.72 -3.94
C PRO A 676 25.71 -5.76 -3.17
N PHE A 677 25.63 -6.15 -1.90
CA PHE A 677 26.70 -6.23 -0.92
C PHE A 677 26.89 -7.63 -0.31
N ARG A 678 26.17 -8.68 -0.74
CA ARG A 678 26.21 -10.02 -0.12
C ARG A 678 27.60 -10.65 -0.15
N HIS A 679 28.40 -10.30 -1.16
CA HIS A 679 29.80 -10.72 -1.28
C HIS A 679 30.71 -10.10 -0.21
N LEU A 680 30.25 -9.05 0.50
CA LEU A 680 30.94 -8.45 1.64
C LEU A 680 30.66 -9.22 2.94
N LYS A 681 29.62 -10.05 2.99
CA LYS A 681 29.23 -10.77 4.20
C LYS A 681 30.35 -11.68 4.69
N GLY A 682 30.67 -11.56 5.97
CA GLY A 682 31.69 -12.37 6.63
C GLY A 682 33.12 -11.96 6.28
N SER A 683 33.33 -10.74 5.74
CA SER A 683 34.67 -10.26 5.38
C SER A 683 35.64 -10.26 6.56
N CYS A 684 35.14 -10.12 7.80
CA CYS A 684 35.96 -10.10 9.02
C CYS A 684 35.62 -11.19 10.04
N ASP A 685 34.87 -12.23 9.66
CA ASP A 685 34.46 -13.31 10.60
C ASP A 685 35.64 -14.12 11.17
N HIS A 686 36.78 -14.10 10.47
CA HIS A 686 38.01 -14.76 10.90
C HIS A 686 38.75 -14.00 12.02
N VAL A 687 38.49 -12.70 12.19
CA VAL A 687 39.16 -11.85 13.17
C VAL A 687 38.42 -11.89 14.51
N GLN A 688 39.12 -12.36 15.54
CA GLN A 688 38.55 -12.49 16.87
C GLN A 688 38.53 -11.15 17.63
N PRO A 689 37.59 -10.96 18.56
CA PRO A 689 37.66 -9.84 19.50
C PRO A 689 38.83 -9.99 20.47
N ILE A 690 39.27 -8.88 21.05
CA ILE A 690 40.29 -8.85 22.09
C ILE A 690 39.88 -9.75 23.27
N GLY A 691 40.76 -10.68 23.64
CA GLY A 691 40.52 -11.62 24.74
C GLY A 691 40.87 -11.06 26.11
N LEU A 692 40.43 -11.75 27.17
CA LEU A 692 40.65 -11.31 28.56
C LEU A 692 42.13 -11.09 28.91
N ALA A 693 43.01 -12.00 28.49
CA ALA A 693 44.44 -11.93 28.80
C ALA A 693 45.09 -10.63 28.28
N GLU A 694 44.66 -10.14 27.12
CA GLU A 694 45.17 -8.89 26.56
C GLU A 694 44.65 -7.66 27.34
N PHE A 695 43.41 -7.68 27.85
CA PHE A 695 42.93 -6.63 28.75
C PHE A 695 43.72 -6.61 30.07
N GLU A 696 44.02 -7.77 30.67
CA GLU A 696 44.85 -7.85 31.87
C GLU A 696 46.29 -7.39 31.62
N GLU A 697 46.84 -7.68 30.45
CA GLU A 697 48.15 -7.18 30.01
C GLU A 697 48.13 -5.65 29.86
N ARG A 698 47.08 -5.07 29.24
CA ARG A 698 46.91 -3.61 29.11
C ARG A 698 46.86 -2.93 30.48
N GLN A 699 46.12 -3.50 31.44
CA GLN A 699 46.08 -3.00 32.82
C GLN A 699 47.45 -3.11 33.50
N THR A 700 48.19 -4.19 33.25
CA THR A 700 49.55 -4.38 33.79
C THR A 700 50.55 -3.39 33.19
N ASN A 701 50.45 -3.11 31.90
CA ASN A 701 51.28 -2.10 31.22
C ASN A 701 50.97 -0.70 31.74
N LEU A 702 49.69 -0.39 31.97
CA LEU A 702 49.29 0.84 32.66
C LEU A 702 49.89 0.92 34.07
N SER A 703 49.82 -0.16 34.86
CA SER A 703 50.40 -0.18 36.20
C SER A 703 51.92 0.03 36.21
N ARG A 704 52.66 -0.58 35.26
CA ARG A 704 54.10 -0.36 35.11
C ARG A 704 54.40 1.11 34.81
N LEU A 705 53.67 1.71 33.88
CA LEU A 705 53.81 3.11 33.53
C LEU A 705 53.47 4.04 34.71
N LEU A 706 52.42 3.74 35.48
CA LEU A 706 52.07 4.51 36.68
C LEU A 706 53.21 4.51 37.69
N VAL A 707 53.82 3.34 37.94
CA VAL A 707 54.97 3.21 38.83
C VAL A 707 56.17 4.04 38.33
N ASP A 708 56.46 4.04 37.03
CA ASP A 708 57.54 4.84 36.44
C ASP A 708 57.27 6.34 36.54
N LEU A 709 55.99 6.73 36.45
CA LEU A 709 55.52 8.11 36.65
C LEU A 709 55.36 8.50 38.12
N LYS A 710 55.70 7.61 39.07
CA LYS A 710 55.51 7.79 40.52
C LYS A 710 54.05 8.10 40.89
N ALA A 711 53.10 7.44 40.21
CA ALA A 711 51.68 7.53 40.46
C ALA A 711 51.14 6.22 41.05
N THR A 712 50.13 6.33 41.91
CA THR A 712 49.52 5.19 42.61
C THR A 712 48.27 4.66 41.94
N ALA A 713 47.60 5.49 41.11
CA ALA A 713 46.39 5.08 40.41
C ALA A 713 46.12 5.87 39.13
N TYR A 714 45.36 5.25 38.22
CA TYR A 714 44.69 5.87 37.09
C TYR A 714 43.18 5.74 37.24
N ILE A 715 42.43 6.80 36.93
CA ILE A 715 40.96 6.82 37.02
C ILE A 715 40.36 7.27 35.70
N ALA A 716 39.43 6.47 35.15
CA ALA A 716 38.70 6.81 33.92
C ALA A 716 37.19 6.73 34.09
N GLU A 717 36.48 7.58 33.34
CA GLU A 717 35.03 7.53 33.14
C GLU A 717 34.67 6.62 31.96
N PRO A 718 33.37 6.31 31.74
CA PRO A 718 32.95 5.58 30.54
C PRO A 718 33.36 6.37 29.30
N GLY A 719 34.06 5.69 28.40
CA GLY A 719 34.76 6.29 27.26
C GLY A 719 35.81 5.30 26.72
N THR A 720 36.63 5.77 25.79
CA THR A 720 37.54 4.89 25.04
C THR A 720 38.60 4.24 25.91
N ASN A 721 39.16 4.96 26.90
CA ASN A 721 40.17 4.37 27.79
C ASN A 721 39.57 3.32 28.74
N MET A 722 38.35 3.53 29.26
CA MET A 722 37.66 2.50 30.05
C MET A 722 37.34 1.27 29.18
N LYS A 723 36.92 1.47 27.93
CA LYS A 723 36.74 0.37 26.97
C LYS A 723 38.05 -0.36 26.69
N TYR A 724 39.15 0.37 26.51
CA TYR A 724 40.48 -0.18 26.24
C TYR A 724 41.04 -1.03 27.38
N PHE A 725 40.84 -0.61 28.65
CA PHE A 725 41.38 -1.31 29.82
C PHE A 725 40.41 -2.31 30.46
N ALA A 726 39.09 -2.14 30.33
CA ALA A 726 38.10 -2.94 31.06
C ALA A 726 36.96 -3.50 30.19
N ASN A 727 36.99 -3.27 28.87
CA ASN A 727 35.95 -3.69 27.92
C ASN A 727 34.53 -3.18 28.27
N ILE A 728 34.42 -2.02 28.90
CA ILE A 728 33.13 -1.40 29.25
C ILE A 728 32.83 -0.27 28.29
N ASN A 729 31.73 -0.41 27.55
CA ASN A 729 31.28 0.54 26.53
C ASN A 729 29.94 1.17 26.91
N TRP A 730 29.94 2.02 27.93
CA TRP A 730 28.73 2.69 28.44
C TRP A 730 28.77 4.18 28.14
N SER A 731 27.59 4.80 27.96
CA SER A 731 27.47 6.25 27.87
C SER A 731 27.70 6.90 29.22
N GLN A 732 28.28 8.09 29.21
CA GLN A 732 28.38 8.93 30.40
C GLN A 732 26.99 9.43 30.82
N SER A 733 26.71 9.46 32.13
CA SER A 733 25.54 10.09 32.76
C SER A 733 26.00 10.96 33.92
N GLU A 734 25.15 11.81 34.50
CA GLU A 734 25.51 12.64 35.67
C GLU A 734 26.09 11.86 36.86
N ARG A 735 25.85 10.54 36.91
CA ARG A 735 26.33 9.64 37.96
C ARG A 735 27.77 9.20 37.69
N PRO A 736 28.72 9.40 38.63
CA PRO A 736 30.06 8.87 38.48
C PRO A 736 30.07 7.34 38.41
N PHE A 737 30.60 6.83 37.30
CA PHE A 737 30.91 5.43 37.06
C PHE A 737 32.39 5.35 36.68
N LEU A 738 33.24 4.84 37.58
CA LEU A 738 34.69 5.05 37.47
C LEU A 738 35.44 3.73 37.44
N LEU A 739 36.39 3.60 36.51
CA LEU A 739 37.41 2.56 36.55
C LEU A 739 38.61 3.13 37.30
N VAL A 740 39.01 2.47 38.38
CA VAL A 740 40.19 2.78 39.18
C VAL A 740 41.20 1.66 39.00
N VAL A 741 42.34 1.95 38.38
CA VAL A 741 43.47 1.00 38.25
C VAL A 741 44.57 1.45 39.19
N GLN A 742 44.82 0.66 40.23
CA GLN A 742 45.89 0.89 41.21
C GLN A 742 47.13 0.11 40.83
N ALA A 743 48.30 0.68 41.11
CA ALA A 743 49.60 0.07 40.88
C ALA A 743 50.45 0.11 42.15
N LYS A 744 51.14 -1.00 42.45
CA LYS A 744 52.06 -1.09 43.59
C LYS A 744 53.24 -2.01 43.26
N ARG A 745 54.45 -1.69 43.76
CA ARG A 745 55.57 -2.64 43.77
C ARG A 745 55.47 -3.54 45.01
N ASP A 746 55.56 -4.84 44.82
CA ASP A 746 55.66 -5.79 45.93
C ASP A 746 57.10 -5.85 46.50
N LYS A 747 57.31 -6.70 47.51
CA LYS A 747 58.64 -6.88 48.13
C LYS A 747 59.68 -7.51 47.16
N THR A 748 59.22 -8.15 46.08
CA THR A 748 60.08 -8.76 45.05
C THR A 748 60.35 -7.84 43.86
N ASN A 749 59.92 -6.57 43.95
CA ASN A 749 60.00 -5.55 42.91
C ASN A 749 59.14 -5.82 41.66
N GLN A 750 58.18 -6.77 41.74
CA GLN A 750 57.13 -6.95 40.75
C GLN A 750 56.04 -5.89 40.89
N VAL A 751 55.47 -5.49 39.76
CA VAL A 751 54.34 -4.56 39.71
C VAL A 751 53.03 -5.34 39.84
N LEU A 752 52.29 -5.05 40.90
CA LEU A 752 50.94 -5.56 41.14
C LEU A 752 49.90 -4.58 40.56
N THR A 753 48.83 -5.15 40.00
CA THR A 753 47.71 -4.42 39.41
C THR A 753 46.44 -4.75 40.16
N LYS A 754 45.63 -3.74 40.50
CA LYS A 754 44.31 -3.92 41.09
C LYS A 754 43.32 -2.99 40.40
N ALA A 755 42.33 -3.58 39.72
CA ALA A 755 41.28 -2.86 39.03
C ALA A 755 39.96 -2.90 39.83
N THR A 756 39.32 -1.75 39.96
CA THR A 756 38.04 -1.59 40.66
C THR A 756 37.10 -0.69 39.86
N LEU A 757 35.85 -1.12 39.69
CA LEU A 757 34.77 -0.26 39.22
C LEU A 757 34.03 0.34 40.40
N VAL A 758 33.87 1.66 40.40
CA VAL A 758 33.01 2.39 41.33
C VAL A 758 31.72 2.71 40.58
N ALA A 759 30.61 2.08 40.95
CA ALA A 759 29.33 2.18 40.26
C ALA A 759 28.18 2.59 41.21
N PRO A 760 27.11 3.22 40.71
CA PRO A 760 25.88 3.37 41.49
C PRO A 760 25.37 2.01 41.98
N ALA A 761 24.88 1.92 43.22
CA ALA A 761 24.48 0.65 43.82
C ALA A 761 23.41 -0.10 43.00
N PHE A 762 22.45 0.63 42.42
CA PHE A 762 21.42 0.05 41.56
C PHE A 762 21.95 -0.45 40.20
N GLU A 763 23.12 0.03 39.76
CA GLU A 763 23.79 -0.38 38.52
C GLU A 763 24.81 -1.51 38.73
N ALA A 764 25.02 -1.97 39.97
CA ALA A 764 26.04 -2.97 40.29
C ALA A 764 25.84 -4.29 39.52
N SER A 765 24.59 -4.72 39.34
CA SER A 765 24.24 -5.92 38.58
C SER A 765 24.58 -5.77 37.09
N ARG A 766 24.28 -4.60 36.51
CA ARG A 766 24.61 -4.29 35.12
C ARG A 766 26.13 -4.19 34.93
N ALA A 767 26.84 -3.61 35.90
CA ALA A 767 28.30 -3.51 35.89
C ALA A 767 28.96 -4.89 35.88
N ARG A 768 28.44 -5.85 36.67
CA ARG A 768 28.88 -7.25 36.64
C ARG A 768 28.65 -7.92 35.28
N GLN A 769 27.50 -7.66 34.65
CA GLN A 769 27.20 -8.22 33.32
C GLN A 769 28.10 -7.66 32.22
N GLY A 770 28.58 -6.42 32.39
CA GLY A 770 29.49 -5.78 31.42
C GLY A 770 30.93 -6.28 31.47
N LEU A 771 31.33 -6.98 32.54
CA LEU A 771 32.68 -7.53 32.68
C LEU A 771 32.84 -8.84 31.90
N MET A 772 34.02 -9.04 31.30
CA MET A 772 34.34 -10.32 30.68
C MET A 772 34.35 -11.45 31.72
N PRO A 773 33.87 -12.66 31.39
CA PRO A 773 33.93 -13.81 32.28
C PRO A 773 35.37 -14.08 32.74
N GLY A 774 35.59 -14.13 34.05
CA GLY A 774 36.92 -14.33 34.64
C GLY A 774 37.75 -13.06 34.85
N ALA A 775 37.25 -11.87 34.47
CA ALA A 775 37.98 -10.62 34.66
C ALA A 775 38.24 -10.32 36.14
N SER A 776 39.50 -10.01 36.46
CA SER A 776 39.97 -9.67 37.81
C SER A 776 39.63 -8.23 38.22
N ILE A 777 38.40 -7.78 37.96
CA ILE A 777 37.92 -6.41 38.26
C ILE A 777 36.89 -6.46 39.39
N SER A 778 37.24 -5.84 40.52
CA SER A 778 36.34 -5.72 41.67
C SER A 778 35.29 -4.63 41.46
N ILE A 779 34.11 -4.73 42.09
CA ILE A 779 33.08 -3.69 42.01
C ILE A 779 32.80 -3.15 43.41
N LYS A 780 32.85 -1.83 43.55
CA LYS A 780 32.45 -1.07 44.73
C LYS A 780 31.30 -0.15 44.36
N THR A 781 30.36 -0.01 45.27
CA THR A 781 29.11 0.68 45.01
C THR A 781 28.92 1.90 45.90
N TRP A 782 28.22 2.90 45.39
CA TRP A 782 27.77 4.06 46.16
C TRP A 782 26.25 4.24 46.03
N GLU A 783 25.60 4.63 47.12
CA GLU A 783 24.14 4.88 47.16
C GLU A 783 23.81 6.26 46.60
N GLU A 784 22.61 6.47 46.05
CA GLU A 784 22.18 7.78 45.46
C GLU A 784 22.32 8.97 46.44
N GLY A 785 22.14 8.73 47.75
CA GLY A 785 22.36 9.75 48.79
C GLY A 785 23.81 9.87 49.29
N GLY A 786 24.71 9.03 48.78
CA GLY A 786 26.12 8.94 49.14
C GLY A 786 27.05 9.70 48.21
N SER A 787 28.36 9.50 48.35
CA SER A 787 29.38 10.14 47.51
C SER A 787 30.26 9.10 46.84
N ALA A 788 30.21 9.04 45.51
CA ALA A 788 31.11 8.21 44.71
C ALA A 788 32.59 8.51 44.97
N TYR A 789 32.93 9.79 45.21
CA TYR A 789 34.30 10.23 45.45
C TYR A 789 34.87 9.72 46.78
N LYS A 790 34.03 9.60 47.82
CA LYS A 790 34.42 8.95 49.08
C LYS A 790 34.69 7.46 48.89
N VAL A 791 33.85 6.78 48.09
CA VAL A 791 34.09 5.37 47.75
C VAL A 791 35.38 5.19 46.96
N VAL A 792 35.74 6.12 46.07
CA VAL A 792 37.06 6.12 45.40
C VAL A 792 38.19 6.25 46.42
N GLN A 793 38.07 7.14 47.40
CA GLN A 793 39.06 7.27 48.47
C GLN A 793 39.21 5.95 49.26
N GLU A 794 38.09 5.32 49.66
CA GLU A 794 38.08 4.02 50.32
C GLU A 794 38.73 2.91 49.47
N VAL A 795 38.52 2.93 48.15
CA VAL A 795 39.18 2.01 47.22
C VAL A 795 40.69 2.23 47.24
N LEU A 796 41.14 3.49 47.15
CA LEU A 796 42.56 3.83 47.16
C LEU A 796 43.26 3.47 48.49
N ASP A 797 42.53 3.57 49.60
CA ASP A 797 43.03 3.24 50.94
C ASP A 797 42.90 1.75 51.29
N SER A 798 42.15 0.98 50.49
CA SER A 798 41.91 -0.44 50.78
C SER A 798 43.18 -1.29 50.70
N PRO A 799 43.40 -2.23 51.65
CA PRO A 799 44.57 -3.10 51.63
C PRO A 799 44.59 -3.98 50.37
N TRP A 800 45.81 -4.34 49.95
CA TRP A 800 46.04 -5.29 48.85
C TRP A 800 45.94 -6.69 49.44
N ALA A 801 44.92 -7.47 49.06
CA ALA A 801 44.75 -8.83 49.54
C ALA A 801 45.70 -9.78 48.78
N GLY A 802 46.53 -10.52 49.52
CA GLY A 802 47.39 -11.60 49.03
C GLY A 802 47.53 -12.68 50.11
N PRO A 803 47.86 -13.93 49.74
CA PRO A 803 47.99 -15.05 50.67
C PRO A 803 49.32 -14.94 51.42
N ASP A 804 49.39 -14.07 52.41
CA ASP A 804 50.38 -14.08 53.50
C ASP A 804 49.79 -13.27 54.67
N GLU A 805 48.71 -13.79 55.25
CA GLU A 805 48.31 -13.47 56.63
C GLU A 805 49.27 -14.21 57.59
N ASP A 806 50.52 -13.75 57.64
CA ASP A 806 51.40 -13.90 58.80
C ASP A 806 52.71 -13.13 58.57
N SER A 807 52.63 -11.80 58.64
CA SER A 807 53.74 -11.05 59.21
C SER A 807 53.18 -9.79 59.85
N THR A 808 53.40 -9.72 61.16
CA THR A 808 53.33 -8.51 61.98
C THR A 808 53.74 -7.26 61.22
N GLU A 809 53.06 -6.16 61.52
CA GLU A 809 53.52 -4.80 61.27
C GLU A 809 55.01 -4.66 61.65
N GLU A 810 55.89 -4.84 60.67
CA GLU A 810 57.16 -4.14 60.62
C GLU A 810 57.15 -3.30 59.35
N ASP A 811 56.88 -2.03 59.61
CA ASP A 811 57.12 -0.88 58.78
C ASP A 811 58.42 -1.04 57.97
N LEU A 812 58.31 -1.44 56.70
CA LEU A 812 59.34 -1.20 55.69
C LEU A 812 59.22 0.23 55.15
N GLY A 813 59.16 1.21 56.07
CA GLY A 813 59.89 2.45 55.95
C GLY A 813 61.40 2.15 55.90
N GLY A 814 61.86 1.59 54.78
CA GLY A 814 63.18 0.98 54.67
C GLY A 814 64.01 1.37 53.46
N HIS A 815 63.55 2.33 52.65
CA HIS A 815 64.41 3.15 51.79
C HIS A 815 63.76 4.53 51.60
N GLY A 816 63.93 5.39 52.61
CA GLY A 816 63.98 6.85 52.44
C GLY A 816 62.81 7.54 51.73
N LYS A 817 61.55 7.29 52.08
CA LYS A 817 60.50 8.28 51.76
C LYS A 817 60.67 9.49 52.67
N LYS A 818 61.30 10.54 52.12
CA LYS A 818 61.24 11.87 52.73
C LYS A 818 59.75 12.27 52.84
N PRO A 819 59.33 13.04 53.86
CA PRO A 819 57.97 13.56 54.02
C PRO A 819 57.54 14.58 52.94
N LYS A 820 58.00 14.41 51.69
CA LYS A 820 57.74 15.26 50.52
C LYS A 820 57.30 14.50 49.27
N ASP A 821 57.21 13.17 49.28
CA ASP A 821 56.77 12.41 48.10
C ASP A 821 55.23 12.38 48.05
N ILE A 822 54.67 13.28 47.25
CA ILE A 822 53.24 13.36 46.95
C ILE A 822 52.89 12.17 46.04
N ASP A 823 51.93 11.34 46.46
CA ASP A 823 51.43 10.25 45.62
C ASP A 823 50.48 10.83 44.54
N HIS A 824 50.81 10.59 43.27
CA HIS A 824 50.02 11.10 42.15
C HIS A 824 48.87 10.16 41.79
N VAL A 825 47.69 10.72 41.53
CA VAL A 825 46.54 10.01 40.94
C VAL A 825 46.26 10.64 39.59
N TYR A 826 46.42 9.87 38.52
CA TYR A 826 46.10 10.33 37.18
C TYR A 826 44.62 10.12 36.87
N ILE A 827 43.98 11.14 36.31
CA ILE A 827 42.63 11.06 35.76
C ILE A 827 42.68 11.15 34.25
N ASP A 828 41.75 10.48 33.59
CA ASP A 828 41.55 10.54 32.15
C ASP A 828 41.41 12.00 31.65
N PRO A 829 42.09 12.43 30.57
CA PRO A 829 41.97 13.78 30.03
C PRO A 829 40.55 14.16 29.62
N ASP A 830 39.73 13.18 29.22
CA ASP A 830 38.35 13.41 28.78
C ASP A 830 37.33 13.35 29.94
N MET A 831 37.83 13.25 31.18
CA MET A 831 36.99 13.24 32.38
C MET A 831 36.23 14.56 32.53
N ARG A 832 34.94 14.46 32.82
CA ARG A 832 34.07 15.63 32.97
C ARG A 832 34.48 16.47 34.16
N GLN A 833 34.43 17.78 33.97
CA GLN A 833 34.98 18.74 34.92
C GLN A 833 34.45 18.58 36.35
N PHE A 834 33.14 18.36 36.53
CA PHE A 834 32.57 18.19 37.87
C PHE A 834 33.06 16.91 38.58
N VAL A 835 33.35 15.85 37.83
CA VAL A 835 33.90 14.59 38.37
C VAL A 835 35.36 14.78 38.75
N SER A 836 36.16 15.39 37.86
CA SER A 836 37.56 15.72 38.15
C SER A 836 37.70 16.64 39.39
N HIS A 837 36.79 17.61 39.53
CA HIS A 837 36.75 18.51 40.67
C HIS A 837 36.30 17.79 41.95
N GLY A 838 35.29 16.92 41.87
CA GLY A 838 34.85 16.09 42.99
C GLY A 838 35.95 15.16 43.50
N LEU A 839 36.69 14.52 42.59
CA LEU A 839 37.86 13.69 42.92
C LEU A 839 38.98 14.51 43.55
N SER A 840 39.30 15.68 42.98
CA SER A 840 40.34 16.57 43.52
C SER A 840 40.00 16.99 44.96
N THR A 841 38.76 17.43 45.18
CA THR A 841 38.27 17.86 46.51
C THR A 841 38.30 16.71 47.53
N ALA A 842 37.88 15.50 47.14
CA ALA A 842 37.87 14.35 48.04
C ALA A 842 39.28 13.85 48.39
N LEU A 843 40.23 13.95 47.44
CA LEU A 843 41.58 13.41 47.61
C LEU A 843 42.58 14.44 48.16
N GLU A 844 42.27 15.75 48.12
CA GLU A 844 43.07 16.82 48.74
C GLU A 844 43.35 16.58 50.22
N SER A 845 42.41 15.97 50.96
CA SER A 845 42.60 15.62 52.38
C SER A 845 43.54 14.43 52.63
N SER A 846 44.03 13.74 51.59
CA SER A 846 44.65 12.40 51.68
C SER A 846 46.12 12.33 51.23
N THR A 847 46.86 13.46 51.23
CA THR A 847 48.25 13.61 50.72
C THR A 847 48.48 13.23 49.24
N ARG A 848 47.41 12.89 48.51
CA ARG A 848 47.42 12.57 47.08
C ARG A 848 47.09 13.77 46.22
N LYS A 849 47.76 13.92 45.08
CA LYS A 849 47.48 14.98 44.11
C LYS A 849 46.86 14.40 42.84
N VAL A 850 45.65 14.87 42.52
CA VAL A 850 44.98 14.54 41.26
C VAL A 850 45.63 15.33 40.12
N MET A 851 45.99 14.63 39.04
CA MET A 851 46.61 15.19 37.86
C MET A 851 45.94 14.65 36.61
N ILE A 852 45.81 15.47 35.58
CA ILE A 852 45.39 14.96 34.26
C ILE A 852 46.50 14.04 33.73
N ALA A 853 46.11 12.87 33.24
CA ALA A 853 47.01 11.89 32.66
C ALA A 853 47.89 12.51 31.58
N ASN A 854 49.19 12.26 31.67
CA ASN A 854 50.14 12.77 30.71
C ASN A 854 50.06 11.99 29.39
N ARG A 855 50.69 12.52 28.34
CA ARG A 855 50.75 11.90 27.02
C ARG A 855 51.36 10.49 27.03
N ALA A 856 52.13 10.12 28.06
CA ALA A 856 52.71 8.79 28.15
C ALA A 856 51.64 7.70 28.30
N ILE A 857 50.50 8.01 28.93
CA ILE A 857 49.38 7.06 29.01
C ILE A 857 48.73 6.88 27.63
N ALA A 858 48.63 7.95 26.82
CA ALA A 858 48.18 7.85 25.44
C ALA A 858 49.09 6.96 24.58
N LEU A 859 50.41 6.87 24.87
CA LEU A 859 51.34 6.01 24.13
C LEU A 859 50.95 4.53 24.17
N LEU A 860 50.29 4.08 25.25
CA LEU A 860 49.80 2.71 25.37
C LEU A 860 48.78 2.37 24.28
N ARG A 861 48.00 3.35 23.82
CA ARG A 861 47.06 3.21 22.71
C ARG A 861 47.67 3.56 21.35
N MET A 862 48.70 4.40 21.32
CA MET A 862 49.38 4.75 20.08
C MET A 862 50.02 3.52 19.42
N GLN A 863 50.68 2.65 20.20
CA GLN A 863 51.34 1.45 19.72
C GLN A 863 50.39 0.24 19.80
N LYS A 864 49.89 -0.19 18.65
CA LYS A 864 48.91 -1.27 18.54
C LYS A 864 49.60 -2.62 18.71
N THR A 865 48.98 -3.54 19.44
CA THR A 865 49.38 -4.95 19.46
C THR A 865 49.14 -5.57 18.08
N ALA A 866 49.77 -6.71 17.81
CA ALA A 866 49.53 -7.46 16.57
C ALA A 866 48.04 -7.80 16.35
N HIS A 867 47.30 -8.03 17.45
CA HIS A 867 45.88 -8.34 17.40
C HIS A 867 45.04 -7.11 17.06
N GLU A 868 45.36 -5.94 17.64
CA GLU A 868 44.72 -4.67 17.29
C GLU A 868 44.98 -4.29 15.83
N VAL A 869 46.21 -4.49 15.34
CA VAL A 869 46.57 -4.27 13.94
C VAL A 869 45.75 -5.17 13.02
N GLU A 870 45.51 -6.44 13.37
CA GLU A 870 44.71 -7.34 12.55
C GLU A 870 43.24 -6.89 12.44
N ILE A 871 42.67 -6.38 13.54
CA ILE A 871 41.32 -5.79 13.55
C ILE A 871 41.29 -4.56 12.63
N LEU A 872 42.24 -3.63 12.82
CA LEU A 872 42.35 -2.40 12.01
C LEU A 872 42.57 -2.70 10.52
N ARG A 873 43.39 -3.70 10.20
CA ARG A 873 43.63 -4.18 8.84
C ARG A 873 42.33 -4.69 8.22
N CYS A 874 41.60 -5.58 8.91
CA CYS A 874 40.38 -6.15 8.35
C CYS A 874 39.29 -5.10 8.11
N VAL A 875 39.06 -4.22 9.10
CA VAL A 875 38.04 -3.18 8.97
C VAL A 875 38.41 -2.16 7.87
N SER A 876 39.69 -1.79 7.75
CA SER A 876 40.17 -0.86 6.71
C SER A 876 40.06 -1.44 5.30
N GLN A 877 40.50 -2.69 5.09
CA GLN A 877 40.37 -3.36 3.79
C GLN A 877 38.90 -3.59 3.41
N THR A 878 38.04 -3.88 4.40
CA THR A 878 36.61 -4.06 4.17
C THR A 878 35.94 -2.73 3.81
N SER A 879 36.33 -1.62 4.43
CA SER A 879 35.88 -0.27 4.03
C SER A 879 36.24 0.06 2.58
N VAL A 880 37.45 -0.27 2.12
CA VAL A 880 37.81 -0.13 0.69
C VAL A 880 36.91 -0.99 -0.21
N LYS A 881 36.62 -2.24 0.17
CA LYS A 881 35.69 -3.12 -0.57
C LYS A 881 34.27 -2.56 -0.60
N VAL A 882 33.80 -1.98 0.51
CA VAL A 882 32.51 -1.31 0.62
C VAL A 882 32.43 -0.13 -0.35
N ILE A 883 33.41 0.78 -0.35
CA ILE A 883 33.44 1.91 -1.28
C ILE A 883 33.42 1.42 -2.74
N ARG A 884 34.20 0.38 -3.07
CA ARG A 884 34.19 -0.22 -4.42
C ARG A 884 32.83 -0.80 -4.79
N ALA A 885 32.18 -1.51 -3.87
CA ALA A 885 30.86 -2.08 -4.10
C ALA A 885 29.80 -0.98 -4.29
N VAL A 886 29.83 0.06 -3.44
CA VAL A 886 28.89 1.18 -3.54
C VAL A 886 29.13 1.99 -4.81
N LYS A 887 30.38 2.24 -5.20
CA LYS A 887 30.74 2.91 -6.47
C LYS A 887 30.02 2.29 -7.67
N ASN A 888 29.90 0.96 -7.73
CA ASN A 888 29.22 0.26 -8.81
C ASN A 888 27.70 0.49 -8.85
N GLU A 889 27.12 0.99 -7.75
CA GLU A 889 25.71 1.32 -7.62
C GLU A 889 25.44 2.82 -7.84
N ILE A 890 26.47 3.67 -7.86
CA ILE A 890 26.32 5.12 -8.11
C ILE A 890 26.01 5.34 -9.60
N ARG A 891 25.03 6.20 -9.87
CA ARG A 891 24.51 6.48 -11.22
C ARG A 891 24.18 7.95 -11.37
N ASP A 892 24.24 8.46 -12.59
CA ASP A 892 23.88 9.85 -12.90
C ASP A 892 22.51 10.19 -12.31
N GLY A 893 22.46 11.32 -11.61
CA GLY A 893 21.27 11.83 -10.96
C GLY A 893 20.93 11.27 -9.59
N ILE A 894 21.78 10.42 -9.00
CA ILE A 894 21.68 10.02 -7.58
C ILE A 894 22.02 11.19 -6.65
N LEU A 895 21.40 11.25 -5.48
CA LEU A 895 21.68 12.26 -4.45
C LEU A 895 22.79 11.79 -3.49
N GLU A 896 23.47 12.73 -2.83
CA GLU A 896 24.47 12.43 -1.79
C GLU A 896 23.87 11.55 -0.68
N SER A 897 22.67 11.87 -0.20
CA SER A 897 21.97 11.08 0.84
C SER A 897 21.60 9.66 0.39
N GLU A 898 21.33 9.46 -0.89
CA GLU A 898 21.08 8.14 -1.46
C GLU A 898 22.36 7.29 -1.46
N VAL A 899 23.52 7.89 -1.73
CA VAL A 899 24.82 7.20 -1.63
C VAL A 899 25.17 6.90 -0.17
N GLN A 900 24.93 7.82 0.77
CA GLN A 900 25.07 7.55 2.21
C GLN A 900 24.23 6.33 2.63
N THR A 901 22.99 6.23 2.13
CA THR A 901 22.12 5.09 2.39
C THR A 901 22.70 3.78 1.84
N LEU A 902 23.34 3.81 0.65
CA LEU A 902 24.02 2.65 0.09
C LEU A 902 25.24 2.24 0.94
N MET A 903 26.03 3.20 1.43
CA MET A 903 27.16 2.96 2.34
C MET A 903 26.70 2.26 3.62
N THR A 904 25.68 2.80 4.28
CA THR A 904 25.08 2.19 5.48
C THR A 904 24.67 0.73 5.23
N ARG A 905 24.00 0.47 4.11
CA ARG A 905 23.56 -0.89 3.76
C ARG A 905 24.73 -1.82 3.51
N ALA A 906 25.77 -1.35 2.83
CA ALA A 906 26.95 -2.14 2.51
C ALA A 906 27.76 -2.53 3.77
N TYR A 907 27.94 -1.60 4.71
CA TYR A 907 28.60 -1.88 5.98
C TYR A 907 27.83 -2.87 6.86
N LYS A 908 26.50 -2.69 6.96
CA LYS A 908 25.65 -3.64 7.71
C LYS A 908 25.71 -5.05 7.11
N GLU A 909 25.72 -5.17 5.78
CA GLU A 909 25.86 -6.47 5.11
C GLU A 909 27.26 -7.08 5.32
N ALA A 910 28.31 -6.26 5.42
CA ALA A 910 29.67 -6.69 5.73
C ALA A 910 29.86 -7.21 7.17
N GLY A 911 28.87 -6.98 8.05
CA GLY A 911 28.93 -7.38 9.46
C GLY A 911 29.73 -6.40 10.34
N LEU A 912 29.89 -5.16 9.90
CA LEU A 912 30.61 -4.12 10.64
C LEU A 912 29.63 -3.22 11.42
N ASP A 913 30.06 -2.75 12.58
CA ASP A 913 29.32 -1.77 13.37
C ASP A 913 29.48 -0.39 12.72
N TYR A 914 28.39 0.24 12.33
CA TYR A 914 28.40 1.46 11.53
C TYR A 914 27.32 2.42 12.00
N GLU A 915 27.68 3.69 12.16
CA GLU A 915 26.77 4.75 12.58
C GLU A 915 25.96 5.27 11.39
N ASP A 916 24.63 5.18 11.46
CA ASP A 916 23.74 5.60 10.38
C ASP A 916 23.97 7.09 10.06
N GLY A 917 24.36 7.41 8.81
CA GLY A 917 24.70 8.76 8.37
C GLY A 917 26.17 9.17 8.56
N GLY A 918 27.04 8.26 9.04
CA GLY A 918 28.46 8.53 9.29
C GLY A 918 29.38 8.64 8.07
N SER A 919 28.87 8.52 6.84
CA SER A 919 29.66 8.70 5.62
C SER A 919 29.51 10.12 5.10
N LEU A 920 30.63 10.80 4.91
CA LEU A 920 30.71 12.06 4.20
C LEU A 920 30.70 11.79 2.69
N VAL A 921 29.62 12.17 2.02
CA VAL A 921 29.50 12.04 0.55
C VAL A 921 29.32 13.43 -0.02
N LEU A 922 30.26 13.86 -0.85
CA LEU A 922 30.30 15.20 -1.43
C LEU A 922 30.49 15.12 -2.95
N PHE A 923 29.65 15.83 -3.70
CA PHE A 923 29.75 15.90 -5.16
C PHE A 923 30.26 17.26 -5.65
N GLY A 924 31.22 17.23 -6.59
CA GLY A 924 31.74 18.43 -7.24
C GLY A 924 32.21 19.49 -6.24
N LYS A 925 31.61 20.69 -6.30
CA LYS A 925 31.97 21.84 -5.45
C LYS A 925 31.72 21.62 -3.96
N ASP A 926 30.82 20.71 -3.59
CA ASP A 926 30.55 20.45 -2.17
C ASP A 926 31.77 19.82 -1.49
N ALA A 927 32.62 19.11 -2.27
CA ALA A 927 33.89 18.56 -1.82
C ALA A 927 34.94 19.63 -1.52
N ALA A 928 34.72 20.90 -1.90
CA ALA A 928 35.63 22.01 -1.60
C ALA A 928 35.71 22.36 -0.11
N LEU A 929 34.80 21.83 0.70
CA LEU A 929 34.82 21.95 2.16
C LEU A 929 35.25 20.61 2.77
N PRO A 930 36.40 20.50 3.47
CA PRO A 930 36.92 19.24 4.00
C PRO A 930 35.98 18.45 4.92
N HIS A 931 35.07 19.16 5.60
CA HIS A 931 33.99 18.63 6.44
C HIS A 931 32.62 19.16 5.99
N GLY A 932 32.41 19.34 4.68
CA GLY A 932 31.14 19.85 4.14
C GLY A 932 29.95 19.03 4.65
N SER A 933 28.82 19.66 4.94
CA SER A 933 27.64 18.93 5.44
C SER A 933 26.87 18.18 4.35
N GLY A 934 27.30 18.29 3.09
CA GLY A 934 26.51 17.93 1.90
C GLY A 934 25.35 18.92 1.70
N ASN A 935 24.99 19.19 0.44
CA ASN A 935 23.78 19.97 0.12
C ASN A 935 22.65 19.06 -0.41
N ASP A 936 22.80 17.74 -0.20
CA ASP A 936 22.03 16.70 -0.88
C ASP A 936 22.10 16.88 -2.41
N THR A 937 23.29 17.24 -2.88
CA THR A 937 23.53 17.59 -4.28
C THR A 937 23.24 16.38 -5.16
N LYS A 938 22.64 16.65 -6.31
CA LYS A 938 22.38 15.64 -7.32
C LYS A 938 23.64 15.46 -8.17
N LEU A 939 24.08 14.20 -8.34
CA LEU A 939 25.23 13.88 -9.16
C LEU A 939 24.95 14.20 -10.64
N GLU A 940 25.75 15.07 -11.23
CA GLU A 940 25.71 15.38 -12.67
C GLU A 940 26.95 14.83 -13.38
N THR A 941 26.82 14.57 -14.68
CA THR A 941 27.93 14.13 -15.52
C THR A 941 29.06 15.16 -15.45
N GLY A 942 30.28 14.70 -15.15
CA GLY A 942 31.44 15.59 -15.02
C GLY A 942 31.66 16.16 -13.61
N MET A 943 30.94 15.66 -12.60
CA MET A 943 31.30 15.85 -11.19
C MET A 943 32.14 14.67 -10.68
N MET A 944 33.17 14.98 -9.88
CA MET A 944 33.84 13.97 -9.06
C MET A 944 33.00 13.69 -7.81
N VAL A 945 33.13 12.47 -7.31
CA VAL A 945 32.52 12.01 -6.06
C VAL A 945 33.63 11.81 -5.04
N LEU A 946 33.52 12.49 -3.90
CA LEU A 946 34.31 12.25 -2.70
C LEU A 946 33.44 11.47 -1.71
N ILE A 947 33.92 10.29 -1.31
CA ILE A 947 33.35 9.50 -0.22
C ILE A 947 34.43 9.36 0.84
N ASP A 948 34.14 9.84 2.03
CA ASP A 948 34.94 9.64 3.23
C ASP A 948 34.08 8.93 4.29
N THR A 949 34.61 7.84 4.84
CA THR A 949 33.81 6.85 5.53
C THR A 949 34.64 5.90 6.39
N GLY A 950 34.02 5.43 7.47
CA GLY A 950 34.60 4.49 8.41
C GLY A 950 33.54 3.62 9.08
N ALA A 951 33.94 2.41 9.46
CA ALA A 951 33.14 1.51 10.29
C ALA A 951 34.00 0.90 11.40
N ARG A 952 33.34 0.25 12.37
CA ARG A 952 33.94 -0.38 13.54
C ARG A 952 33.94 -1.91 13.43
N LEU A 953 35.05 -2.52 13.82
CA LEU A 953 35.16 -3.94 14.12
C LEU A 953 35.71 -4.09 15.53
N HIS A 954 35.00 -4.81 16.40
CA HIS A 954 35.39 -5.02 17.81
C HIS A 954 35.76 -3.73 18.56
N GLY A 955 35.21 -2.60 18.14
CA GLY A 955 35.46 -1.27 18.71
C GLY A 955 36.51 -0.40 18.02
N TYR A 956 37.33 -0.94 17.11
CA TYR A 956 38.36 -0.21 16.34
C TYR A 956 37.80 0.29 15.01
N LEU A 957 38.16 1.51 14.61
CA LEU A 957 37.66 2.16 13.40
C LEU A 957 38.57 1.94 12.19
N SER A 958 37.94 1.99 11.01
CA SER A 958 38.60 2.39 9.76
C SER A 958 38.27 3.85 9.45
N ASP A 959 39.10 4.48 8.63
CA ASP A 959 38.84 5.80 8.06
C ASP A 959 39.45 5.87 6.66
N ILE A 960 38.61 6.03 5.63
CA ILE A 960 38.99 5.88 4.23
C ILE A 960 38.25 6.91 3.36
N THR A 961 39.00 7.87 2.83
CA THR A 961 38.56 8.75 1.74
C THR A 961 38.95 8.25 0.35
N ARG A 962 38.00 8.28 -0.59
CA ARG A 962 38.23 8.13 -2.04
C ARG A 962 37.55 9.25 -2.83
N THR A 963 38.29 9.84 -3.77
CA THR A 963 37.74 10.79 -4.76
C THR A 963 37.86 10.22 -6.17
N PHE A 964 36.75 10.07 -6.89
CA PHE A 964 36.72 9.39 -8.20
C PHE A 964 35.59 9.85 -9.15
N TRP A 965 35.71 9.46 -10.42
CA TRP A 965 34.69 9.62 -11.46
C TRP A 965 33.70 8.44 -11.51
N VAL A 966 32.42 8.71 -11.78
CA VAL A 966 31.34 7.69 -11.86
C VAL A 966 30.93 7.37 -13.31
N SER A 967 30.79 8.38 -14.17
CA SER A 967 30.48 8.21 -15.60
C SER A 967 31.75 8.36 -16.45
N LYS A 968 31.78 7.84 -17.69
CA LYS A 968 32.84 8.19 -18.67
C LYS A 968 32.96 9.71 -18.71
N GLY A 969 34.15 10.23 -18.40
CA GLY A 969 34.38 11.65 -18.10
C GLY A 969 33.91 12.61 -19.21
N PRO A 970 33.70 13.90 -18.89
CA PRO A 970 33.25 14.91 -19.86
C PRO A 970 34.30 15.23 -20.93
N SER A 971 33.96 16.10 -21.88
CA SER A 971 34.82 16.60 -22.96
C SER A 971 36.18 17.13 -22.48
N LYS A 972 37.19 16.98 -23.35
CA LYS A 972 38.65 17.05 -23.14
C LYS A 972 39.25 18.11 -22.20
N GLU A 973 38.63 19.28 -22.01
CA GLU A 973 39.27 20.45 -21.35
C GLU A 973 38.99 20.58 -19.84
N LEU A 974 37.82 20.17 -19.33
CA LEU A 974 37.50 20.24 -17.88
C LEU A 974 38.13 19.08 -17.06
N ASN A 975 38.63 18.04 -17.75
CA ASN A 975 39.27 16.86 -17.14
C ASN A 975 40.73 17.10 -16.72
N GLU A 976 41.48 17.97 -17.42
CA GLU A 976 42.94 18.02 -17.25
C GLU A 976 43.37 18.65 -15.92
N GLU A 977 42.66 19.67 -15.44
CA GLU A 977 42.97 20.33 -14.17
C GLU A 977 42.63 19.43 -12.97
N LEU A 978 41.43 18.86 -12.93
CA LEU A 978 41.03 17.96 -11.84
C LEU A 978 41.89 16.69 -11.81
N ASP A 979 42.22 16.10 -12.96
CA ASP A 979 43.15 14.97 -13.04
C ASP A 979 44.59 15.38 -12.66
N LYS A 980 45.02 16.61 -12.94
CA LYS A 980 46.30 17.15 -12.45
C LYS A 980 46.27 17.25 -10.93
N VAL A 981 45.26 17.87 -10.34
CA VAL A 981 45.14 18.02 -8.89
C VAL A 981 45.06 16.66 -8.20
N TRP A 982 44.29 15.72 -8.75
CA TRP A 982 44.22 14.35 -8.25
C TRP A 982 45.60 13.68 -8.23
N ARG A 983 46.38 13.83 -9.30
CA ARG A 983 47.76 13.32 -9.35
C ARG A 983 48.68 14.02 -8.35
N ILE A 984 48.53 15.32 -8.13
CA ILE A 984 49.31 16.06 -7.11
C ILE A 984 49.00 15.51 -5.72
N VAL A 985 47.71 15.34 -5.38
CA VAL A 985 47.28 14.75 -4.09
C VAL A 985 47.87 13.35 -3.93
N LYS A 986 47.82 12.54 -4.99
CA LYS A 986 48.41 11.19 -4.99
C LYS A 986 49.93 11.20 -4.79
N GLN A 987 50.64 12.11 -5.47
CA GLN A 987 52.08 12.29 -5.31
C GLN A 987 52.42 12.77 -3.90
N ALA A 988 51.62 13.66 -3.32
CA ALA A 988 51.77 14.11 -1.94
C ALA A 988 51.59 12.97 -0.95
N GLN A 989 50.58 12.10 -1.16
CA GLN A 989 50.35 10.88 -0.35
C GLN A 989 51.57 9.94 -0.44
N ASN A 990 52.14 9.76 -1.64
CA ASN A 990 53.34 8.93 -1.80
C ASN A 990 54.60 9.58 -1.19
N ALA A 991 54.72 10.92 -1.26
CA ALA A 991 55.84 11.65 -0.67
C ALA A 991 55.85 11.54 0.87
N SER A 992 54.68 11.61 1.50
CA SER A 992 54.56 11.33 2.93
C SER A 992 54.88 9.88 3.26
N LEU A 993 54.37 8.89 2.49
CA LEU A 993 54.70 7.47 2.70
C LEU A 993 56.22 7.23 2.68
N ASN A 994 56.94 7.80 1.71
CA ASN A 994 58.39 7.65 1.58
C ASN A 994 59.18 8.28 2.74
N ALA A 995 58.57 9.21 3.49
CA ALA A 995 59.18 9.80 4.68
C ALA A 995 58.98 8.94 5.94
N ILE A 996 58.10 7.93 5.90
CA ILE A 996 57.79 7.11 7.07
C ILE A 996 58.89 6.08 7.32
N HIS A 997 59.55 6.22 8.46
CA HIS A 997 60.41 5.22 9.06
C HIS A 997 60.41 5.36 10.59
N PRO A 998 60.76 4.31 11.35
CA PRO A 998 60.98 4.43 12.79
C PRO A 998 61.95 5.56 13.14
N GLY A 999 61.59 6.40 14.10
CA GLY A 999 62.35 7.58 14.53
C GLY A 999 62.05 8.87 13.74
N ALA A 1000 61.29 8.81 12.64
CA ALA A 1000 60.89 10.02 11.93
C ALA A 1000 59.94 10.87 12.79
N ALA A 1001 60.16 12.19 12.86
CA ALA A 1001 59.24 13.09 13.55
C ALA A 1001 57.91 13.23 12.78
N CYS A 1002 56.77 13.25 13.47
CA CYS A 1002 55.44 13.40 12.84
C CYS A 1002 55.35 14.62 11.91
N SER A 1003 55.94 15.75 12.32
CA SER A 1003 56.04 16.97 11.51
C SER A 1003 56.82 16.79 10.20
N SER A 1004 57.82 15.91 10.15
CA SER A 1004 58.60 15.66 8.94
C SER A 1004 57.78 14.97 7.84
N ILE A 1005 56.82 14.14 8.24
CA ILE A 1005 55.92 13.42 7.33
C ILE A 1005 54.90 14.40 6.71
N ASP A 1006 54.27 15.25 7.53
CA ASP A 1006 53.39 16.33 7.05
C ASP A 1006 54.13 17.27 6.11
N LYS A 1007 55.36 17.66 6.48
CA LYS A 1007 56.21 18.52 5.66
C LYS A 1007 56.50 17.92 4.29
N ALA A 1008 56.67 16.60 4.16
CA ALA A 1008 56.93 15.95 2.88
C ALA A 1008 55.76 16.14 1.89
N ALA A 1009 54.53 15.86 2.33
CA ALA A 1009 53.33 16.09 1.51
C ALA A 1009 53.10 17.58 1.23
N ARG A 1010 53.20 18.43 2.27
CA ARG A 1010 52.94 19.87 2.19
C ARG A 1010 53.95 20.60 1.28
N SER A 1011 55.22 20.18 1.29
CA SER A 1011 56.25 20.75 0.41
C SER A 1011 55.95 20.46 -1.06
N LEU A 1012 55.50 19.24 -1.38
CA LEU A 1012 55.11 18.87 -2.73
C LEU A 1012 53.90 19.68 -3.21
N ILE A 1013 52.83 19.73 -2.41
CA ILE A 1013 51.62 20.51 -2.75
C ILE A 1013 51.95 22.01 -2.92
N SER A 1014 52.85 22.55 -2.08
CA SER A 1014 53.29 23.95 -2.17
C SER A 1014 54.12 24.22 -3.43
N HIS A 1015 55.01 23.29 -3.81
CA HIS A 1015 55.81 23.40 -5.03
C HIS A 1015 54.94 23.42 -6.29
N GLU A 1016 53.86 22.64 -6.30
CA GLU A 1016 52.88 22.58 -7.38
C GLU A 1016 51.91 23.78 -7.40
N GLY A 1017 52.06 24.73 -6.47
CA GLY A 1017 51.28 25.98 -6.41
C GLY A 1017 50.00 25.92 -5.58
N TYR A 1018 49.73 24.81 -4.88
CA TYR A 1018 48.50 24.58 -4.13
C TYR A 1018 48.67 24.65 -2.60
N GLY A 1019 49.81 25.14 -2.10
CA GLY A 1019 50.15 25.11 -0.66
C GLY A 1019 49.08 25.72 0.26
N ALA A 1020 48.49 26.85 -0.13
CA ALA A 1020 47.42 27.51 0.63
C ALA A 1020 46.07 26.76 0.61
N LYS A 1021 45.93 25.72 -0.23
CA LYS A 1021 44.72 24.93 -0.43
C LYS A 1021 44.75 23.59 0.32
N PHE A 1022 45.89 23.22 0.93
CA PHE A 1022 45.99 22.10 1.86
C PHE A 1022 45.84 22.62 3.30
N THR A 1023 44.59 22.72 3.74
CA THR A 1023 44.15 23.54 4.88
C THR A 1023 44.16 22.83 6.23
N HIS A 1024 44.41 21.52 6.27
CA HIS A 1024 44.47 20.74 7.50
C HIS A 1024 45.78 19.95 7.62
N ARG A 1025 45.90 19.19 8.72
CA ARG A 1025 47.00 18.25 8.99
C ARG A 1025 47.04 17.12 7.95
N LEU A 1026 48.19 16.47 7.77
CA LEU A 1026 48.32 15.29 6.90
C LEU A 1026 47.52 14.07 7.37
N GLY A 1027 47.34 13.93 8.68
CA GLY A 1027 46.57 12.82 9.23
C GLY A 1027 46.58 12.78 10.74
N HIS A 1028 45.94 11.75 11.27
CA HIS A 1028 45.77 11.52 12.71
C HIS A 1028 45.93 10.05 13.05
N GLY A 1029 46.22 9.75 14.32
CA GLY A 1029 46.21 8.39 14.82
C GLY A 1029 44.82 7.79 14.68
N LEU A 1030 44.79 6.47 14.46
CA LEU A 1030 43.55 5.72 14.30
C LEU A 1030 43.59 4.47 15.18
N GLY A 1031 42.49 4.19 15.88
CA GLY A 1031 42.37 3.07 16.80
C GLY A 1031 40.92 2.86 17.22
N MET A 1032 40.66 2.94 18.53
CA MET A 1032 39.28 2.89 19.05
C MET A 1032 38.54 4.24 18.94
N ASP A 1033 39.30 5.33 18.81
CA ASP A 1033 38.80 6.64 18.39
C ASP A 1033 39.13 6.89 16.92
N GLY A 1034 38.25 7.60 16.21
CA GLY A 1034 38.52 8.01 14.83
C GLY A 1034 39.73 8.93 14.75
N HIS A 1035 39.87 9.84 15.72
CA HIS A 1035 41.01 10.71 15.89
C HIS A 1035 41.70 10.47 17.23
N GLU A 1036 42.86 9.82 17.21
CA GLU A 1036 43.75 9.67 18.37
C GLU A 1036 45.19 10.10 18.03
N GLU A 1037 46.10 10.00 18.99
CA GLU A 1037 47.53 10.24 18.74
C GLU A 1037 48.15 9.09 17.92
N PRO A 1038 49.19 9.34 17.10
CA PRO A 1038 49.84 10.63 16.88
C PRO A 1038 49.18 11.49 15.80
N TYR A 1039 49.17 12.81 15.98
CA TYR A 1039 48.74 13.74 14.91
C TYR A 1039 49.90 14.13 13.97
N LEU A 1040 49.73 13.91 12.66
CA LEU A 1040 50.72 14.28 11.63
C LEU A 1040 50.47 15.70 11.16
N ASN A 1041 50.96 16.67 11.92
CA ASN A 1041 50.90 18.09 11.58
C ASN A 1041 52.27 18.74 11.71
N ILE A 1042 52.48 19.86 11.00
CA ILE A 1042 53.76 20.56 10.94
C ILE A 1042 54.32 21.00 12.31
N GLY A 1043 53.45 21.18 13.31
CA GLY A 1043 53.84 21.59 14.66
C GLY A 1043 54.25 20.44 15.58
N ASN A 1044 53.97 19.18 15.21
CA ASN A 1044 54.30 18.03 16.04
C ASN A 1044 55.77 17.58 15.83
N THR A 1045 56.70 18.35 16.37
CA THR A 1045 58.15 18.09 16.28
C THR A 1045 58.64 17.06 17.28
N ASP A 1046 57.92 16.86 18.38
CA ASP A 1046 58.43 16.13 19.54
C ASP A 1046 58.05 14.65 19.54
N THR A 1047 57.23 14.23 18.58
CA THR A 1047 56.73 12.84 18.50
C THR A 1047 57.40 12.10 17.37
N GLU A 1048 58.24 11.14 17.73
CA GLU A 1048 58.85 10.21 16.81
C GLU A 1048 57.90 9.03 16.52
N LEU A 1049 57.84 8.62 15.26
CA LEU A 1049 57.14 7.43 14.83
C LEU A 1049 57.83 6.19 15.39
N LYS A 1050 57.05 5.29 15.99
CA LYS A 1050 57.52 4.02 16.52
C LYS A 1050 56.75 2.86 15.89
N PRO A 1051 57.37 1.67 15.77
CA PRO A 1051 56.66 0.47 15.34
C PRO A 1051 55.37 0.24 16.14
N GLY A 1052 54.32 -0.19 15.44
CA GLY A 1052 52.98 -0.37 16.00
C GLY A 1052 52.10 0.88 15.95
N MET A 1053 52.63 2.06 15.62
CA MET A 1053 51.80 3.26 15.44
C MET A 1053 50.96 3.17 14.18
N VAL A 1054 49.66 3.50 14.28
CA VAL A 1054 48.70 3.51 13.17
C VAL A 1054 48.06 4.88 13.03
N PHE A 1055 48.01 5.40 11.80
CA PHE A 1055 47.45 6.72 11.48
C PHE A 1055 46.96 6.81 10.03
N THR A 1056 46.16 7.83 9.74
CA THR A 1056 45.72 8.18 8.38
C THR A 1056 46.79 8.96 7.63
N ASN A 1057 46.83 8.80 6.31
CA ASN A 1057 47.62 9.61 5.38
C ASN A 1057 46.67 10.19 4.32
N GLU A 1058 46.19 11.41 4.58
CA GLU A 1058 45.03 12.02 3.95
C GLU A 1058 45.29 13.42 3.36
N PRO A 1059 46.34 13.63 2.53
CA PRO A 1059 46.53 14.93 1.91
C PRO A 1059 45.31 15.30 1.06
N GLY A 1060 44.94 16.57 1.09
CA GLY A 1060 43.81 17.09 0.33
C GLY A 1060 44.06 18.50 -0.22
N ILE A 1061 43.50 18.80 -1.38
CA ILE A 1061 43.49 20.13 -1.99
C ILE A 1061 42.05 20.59 -2.11
N TYR A 1062 41.76 21.75 -1.52
CA TYR A 1062 40.41 22.31 -1.43
C TYR A 1062 40.37 23.71 -2.02
N VAL A 1063 39.68 23.88 -3.14
CA VAL A 1063 39.46 25.17 -3.80
C VAL A 1063 38.02 25.57 -3.55
N GLU A 1064 37.82 26.38 -2.49
CA GLU A 1064 36.49 26.83 -2.04
C GLU A 1064 35.61 27.32 -3.19
N GLY A 1065 34.39 26.79 -3.25
CA GLY A 1065 33.40 27.12 -4.29
C GLY A 1065 33.57 26.35 -5.59
N GLU A 1066 34.67 25.63 -5.80
CA GLU A 1066 34.98 24.95 -7.06
C GLU A 1066 35.04 23.43 -6.92
N TYR A 1067 36.00 22.90 -6.15
CA TYR A 1067 36.19 21.45 -5.97
C TYR A 1067 37.08 21.13 -4.75
N GLY A 1068 37.05 19.88 -4.31
CA GLY A 1068 38.06 19.34 -3.41
C GLY A 1068 38.39 17.88 -3.72
N ILE A 1069 39.65 17.53 -3.53
CA ILE A 1069 40.15 16.17 -3.76
C ILE A 1069 40.97 15.74 -2.55
N ARG A 1070 40.54 14.65 -1.92
CA ARG A 1070 41.26 13.98 -0.82
C ARG A 1070 41.42 12.49 -1.14
N LEU A 1071 42.57 11.96 -0.79
CA LEU A 1071 42.87 10.53 -0.82
C LEU A 1071 43.42 10.14 0.53
N GLU A 1072 42.84 9.12 1.14
CA GLU A 1072 43.19 8.73 2.50
C GLU A 1072 43.32 7.23 2.62
N ASP A 1073 44.38 6.82 3.31
CA ASP A 1073 44.69 5.43 3.59
C ASP A 1073 45.28 5.29 4.99
N VAL A 1074 45.01 4.15 5.62
CA VAL A 1074 45.50 3.82 6.96
C VAL A 1074 46.87 3.18 6.86
N VAL A 1075 47.83 3.69 7.63
CA VAL A 1075 49.23 3.29 7.59
C VAL A 1075 49.68 2.81 8.97
N LEU A 1076 50.38 1.68 9.00
CA LEU A 1076 51.09 1.14 10.16
C LEU A 1076 52.58 1.41 10.01
N VAL A 1077 53.23 1.88 11.08
CA VAL A 1077 54.69 1.92 11.18
C VAL A 1077 55.21 0.54 11.54
N THR A 1078 56.15 0.01 10.77
CA THR A 1078 56.81 -1.28 11.02
C THR A 1078 58.26 -1.06 11.45
N GLU A 1079 58.94 -2.12 11.88
CA GLU A 1079 60.37 -2.08 12.25
C GLU A 1079 61.30 -1.59 11.12
N HIS A 1080 60.83 -1.65 9.87
CA HIS A 1080 61.66 -1.39 8.69
C HIS A 1080 61.06 -0.33 7.75
N GLY A 1081 59.98 0.35 8.17
CA GLY A 1081 59.29 1.33 7.33
C GLY A 1081 57.81 1.41 7.68
N TYR A 1082 56.96 1.08 6.70
CA TYR A 1082 55.51 1.14 6.85
C TYR A 1082 54.78 -0.01 6.14
N GLU A 1083 53.52 -0.23 6.53
CA GLU A 1083 52.55 -1.11 5.87
C GLU A 1083 51.26 -0.31 5.63
N ILE A 1084 50.62 -0.49 4.48
CA ILE A 1084 49.32 0.13 4.18
C ILE A 1084 48.23 -0.85 4.60
N LEU A 1085 47.53 -0.54 5.68
CA LEU A 1085 46.51 -1.42 6.25
C LEU A 1085 45.24 -1.48 5.41
N SER A 1086 44.90 -0.39 4.69
CA SER A 1086 43.76 -0.36 3.76
C SER A 1086 43.95 -1.23 2.52
N GLY A 1087 45.16 -1.75 2.28
CA GLY A 1087 45.51 -2.56 1.12
C GLY A 1087 45.89 -1.69 -0.10
N GLU A 1088 45.13 -1.80 -1.17
CA GLU A 1088 45.42 -1.09 -2.43
C GLU A 1088 45.06 0.40 -2.32
N LEU A 1089 46.07 1.24 -2.57
CA LEU A 1089 45.88 2.68 -2.66
C LEU A 1089 45.01 3.05 -3.87
N ALA A 1090 44.43 4.25 -3.86
CA ALA A 1090 43.68 4.75 -5.01
C ALA A 1090 44.58 4.93 -6.25
N GLU A 1091 44.05 4.53 -7.40
CA GLU A 1091 44.64 4.71 -8.73
C GLU A 1091 43.74 5.61 -9.60
N SER A 1092 44.37 6.35 -10.53
CA SER A 1092 43.64 7.25 -11.42
C SER A 1092 42.86 6.45 -12.46
N SER A 1093 41.67 6.91 -12.83
CA SER A 1093 40.90 6.38 -13.97
C SER A 1093 41.56 6.61 -15.33
N SER A 1094 42.66 7.39 -15.38
CA SER A 1094 43.49 7.63 -16.57
C SER A 1094 44.74 6.75 -16.63
N ALA A 1095 45.03 5.97 -15.59
CA ALA A 1095 46.08 4.95 -15.61
C ALA A 1095 45.62 3.76 -16.48
N PRO A 1096 46.50 3.20 -17.34
CA PRO A 1096 46.15 2.13 -18.27
C PRO A 1096 45.71 0.82 -17.60
#